data_AF-A0A2N5BPV1-F1
#
_entry.id   AF-A0A2N5BPV1-F1
#
_cell.length_a   1.000
_cell.length_b   1.000
_cell.length_c   1.000
_cell.angle_alpha   90.00
_cell.angle_beta   90.00
_cell.angle_gamma   90.00
#
_symmetry.space_group_name_H-M   'P 1'
#
loop_
_entity.id
_entity.type
_entity.pdbx_description
1 polymer ?
#
loop_
_entity_poly.entity_id
_entity_poly.type
_entity_poly.pdbx_seq_one_letter_code
_entity_poly.pdbx_strand_id
1 'polypeptide(L)'
;MNRPPFTLGRLVFLRSDVREFVGIVKRLYRGLDTLNTQNPDLLKERFAKLALYSGMHELFACLGRGPVPAAGSITRADIQLLFAYQLHLDADIPLVDAWLRAGRARLRGLSFDQYTVERQQEDRLKGQCEIADQQGDTETGLPGVNWHEEQARFFRLGAPAYDLCVRQDGRAFNWACFTAMYDAIRGSRLERSIVDPEELYPAGSEEAIDNFLSKTLIPQSWVPLSQHIQNGLTVSDHEVVWLFEKSGRCIGRAIRHTTHGGFLPRLFLTEEEVAEGLSFVVRGAYIQGGSSLLDPLIQPAKGDDAVYRLKPGIRNPGAVFDPRKEVMVPTEDLELLPHLYAGYRTMVQPYLGTKQDIWAIDGKAIKVRADGKLTSTYYETTPWLNESDMPSLFPDFRPGPAVNDRDRFAFAHDVSNKVFVPPKALDFQDRATSVLARKEQSAHELLHKLAENGELLMICRNELLPYQHAAIANILIAEMLPAASSAQTQRLESVSDRILKRYPALSVFPPLALIGAICVHCKGITFDDDYLATLTLSDVLIGLIMLGAGFQGAGPFRFFKAGPAKIAVAQWWANEIELDGIHDAAATLESYSDALVAQQSRITLVKAALDLDADRRRAAFNHGYVYVGSELPRAKPRGLMQNFGTLEG
;
A
#
# COMPACT_ATOMS: atom_id res chain seq x y z
N MET A 1 14.04 -14.94 -31.70
CA MET A 1 13.14 -15.99 -32.25
C MET A 1 12.48 -15.44 -33.50
N ASN A 2 12.76 -16.03 -34.66
CA ASN A 2 12.16 -15.65 -35.94
C ASN A 2 10.68 -16.08 -35.94
N ARG A 3 9.76 -15.13 -35.79
CA ARG A 3 8.32 -15.39 -35.89
C ARG A 3 7.95 -15.63 -37.35
N PRO A 4 7.22 -16.70 -37.71
CA PRO A 4 6.69 -16.84 -39.05
C PRO A 4 5.64 -15.74 -39.29
N PRO A 5 5.58 -15.17 -40.50
CA PRO A 5 4.63 -14.13 -40.82
C PRO A 5 3.22 -14.75 -40.90
N PHE A 6 2.44 -14.73 -39.83
CA PHE A 6 0.99 -14.94 -39.90
C PHE A 6 0.28 -13.64 -40.29
N THR A 7 -0.44 -13.64 -41.42
CA THR A 7 -1.32 -12.54 -41.84
C THR A 7 -2.40 -12.38 -40.78
N LEU A 8 -2.41 -11.26 -40.06
CA LEU A 8 -3.66 -10.81 -39.43
C LEU A 8 -4.61 -10.42 -40.56
N GLY A 9 -5.17 -11.45 -41.22
CA GLY A 9 -6.46 -11.36 -41.87
C GLY A 9 -7.55 -11.25 -40.80
N ARG A 10 -8.80 -11.37 -41.22
CA ARG A 10 -9.97 -11.32 -40.34
C ARG A 10 -9.85 -12.32 -39.18
N LEU A 11 -10.08 -11.83 -37.96
CA LEU A 11 -10.13 -12.67 -36.75
C LEU A 11 -11.27 -13.68 -36.85
N VAL A 12 -11.04 -14.93 -36.44
CA VAL A 12 -12.09 -15.95 -36.44
C VAL A 12 -12.82 -15.96 -35.09
N PHE A 13 -14.15 -15.88 -35.15
CA PHE A 13 -15.04 -15.86 -33.98
C PHE A 13 -15.91 -17.11 -33.90
N LEU A 14 -16.29 -17.50 -32.69
CA LEU A 14 -17.27 -18.55 -32.45
C LEU A 14 -18.69 -17.98 -32.27
N ARG A 15 -19.71 -18.84 -32.44
CA ARG A 15 -21.11 -18.44 -32.21
C ARG A 15 -21.38 -17.95 -30.78
N SER A 16 -20.62 -18.42 -29.80
CA SER A 16 -20.68 -17.97 -28.41
C SER A 16 -20.37 -16.48 -28.26
N ASP A 17 -19.48 -15.95 -29.10
CA ASP A 17 -18.92 -14.60 -28.99
C ASP A 17 -19.94 -13.51 -29.34
N VAL A 18 -20.93 -13.83 -30.18
CA VAL A 18 -21.94 -12.89 -30.69
C VAL A 18 -22.69 -12.19 -29.55
N ARG A 19 -22.82 -12.84 -28.39
CA ARG A 19 -23.47 -12.29 -27.19
C ARG A 19 -22.68 -11.13 -26.58
N GLU A 20 -21.35 -11.11 -26.75
CA GLU A 20 -20.46 -10.11 -26.17
C GLU A 20 -20.29 -8.86 -27.05
N PHE A 21 -20.55 -8.96 -28.36
CA PHE A 21 -20.27 -7.89 -29.34
C PHE A 21 -20.89 -6.54 -28.96
N VAL A 22 -22.17 -6.55 -28.56
CA VAL A 22 -22.89 -5.34 -28.13
C VAL A 22 -22.18 -4.67 -26.94
N GLY A 23 -21.75 -5.47 -25.95
CA GLY A 23 -21.05 -4.96 -24.78
C GLY A 23 -19.67 -4.40 -25.13
N ILE A 24 -18.96 -5.02 -26.08
CA ILE A 24 -17.66 -4.57 -26.54
C ILE A 24 -17.77 -3.23 -27.27
N VAL A 25 -18.70 -3.09 -28.22
CA VAL A 25 -18.91 -1.83 -28.96
C VAL A 25 -19.31 -0.71 -28.01
N LYS A 26 -20.23 -0.96 -27.07
CA LYS A 26 -20.58 0.04 -26.04
C LYS A 26 -19.36 0.51 -25.24
N ARG A 27 -18.38 -0.37 -24.97
CA ARG A 27 -17.15 -0.01 -24.26
C ARG A 27 -16.18 0.78 -25.15
N LEU A 28 -16.02 0.39 -26.42
CA LEU A 28 -15.15 1.09 -27.38
C LEU A 28 -15.60 2.55 -27.60
N TYR A 29 -16.90 2.75 -27.79
CA TYR A 29 -17.49 4.06 -28.12
C TYR A 29 -18.00 4.86 -26.91
N ARG A 30 -17.75 4.39 -25.68
CA ARG A 30 -18.23 5.08 -24.48
C ARG A 30 -17.75 6.53 -24.45
N GLY A 31 -18.67 7.49 -24.29
CA GLY A 31 -18.34 8.92 -24.24
C GLY A 31 -17.92 9.51 -25.59
N LEU A 32 -18.23 8.83 -26.70
CA LEU A 32 -18.21 9.42 -28.03
C LEU A 32 -19.66 9.69 -28.45
N ASP A 33 -19.92 10.91 -28.94
CA ASP A 33 -21.26 11.29 -29.45
C ASP A 33 -21.62 10.55 -30.75
N THR A 34 -20.68 9.79 -31.31
CA THR A 34 -20.80 9.06 -32.58
C THR A 34 -21.76 7.86 -32.52
N LEU A 35 -22.15 7.41 -31.32
CA LEU A 35 -22.91 6.17 -31.14
C LEU A 35 -24.16 6.33 -30.29
N ASN A 36 -25.13 7.11 -30.79
CA ASN A 36 -26.45 7.27 -30.18
C ASN A 36 -27.46 6.22 -30.69
N THR A 37 -27.16 4.94 -30.51
CA THR A 37 -28.06 3.87 -30.95
C THR A 37 -28.20 2.78 -29.90
N GLN A 38 -29.40 2.65 -29.33
CA GLN A 38 -29.74 1.54 -28.42
C GLN A 38 -30.05 0.23 -29.16
N ASN A 39 -30.12 0.25 -30.50
CA ASN A 39 -30.44 -0.92 -31.32
C ASN A 39 -29.28 -1.94 -31.29
N PRO A 40 -29.49 -3.16 -30.76
CA PRO A 40 -28.44 -4.16 -30.62
C PRO A 40 -27.90 -4.67 -31.95
N ASP A 41 -28.68 -4.65 -33.03
CA ASP A 41 -28.25 -5.19 -34.32
C ASP A 41 -27.31 -4.25 -35.07
N LEU A 42 -27.53 -2.93 -34.96
CA LEU A 42 -26.58 -1.92 -35.44
C LEU A 42 -25.26 -1.95 -34.67
N LEU A 43 -25.30 -2.27 -33.37
CA LEU A 43 -24.10 -2.45 -32.57
C LEU A 43 -23.30 -3.69 -33.00
N LYS A 44 -23.98 -4.79 -33.34
CA LYS A 44 -23.31 -5.97 -33.91
C LYS A 44 -22.72 -5.68 -35.29
N GLU A 45 -23.46 -4.95 -36.14
CA GLU A 45 -22.98 -4.49 -37.45
C GLU A 45 -21.70 -3.65 -37.35
N ARG A 46 -21.65 -2.74 -36.38
CA ARG A 46 -20.44 -1.96 -36.08
C ARG A 46 -19.30 -2.83 -35.59
N PHE A 47 -19.57 -3.83 -34.75
CA PHE A 47 -18.55 -4.80 -34.34
C PHE A 47 -17.95 -5.54 -35.54
N ALA A 48 -18.79 -6.01 -36.46
CA ALA A 48 -18.33 -6.71 -37.67
C ALA A 48 -17.38 -5.84 -38.49
N LYS A 49 -17.71 -4.56 -38.70
CA LYS A 49 -16.87 -3.59 -39.40
C LYS A 49 -15.53 -3.35 -38.71
N LEU A 50 -15.54 -3.15 -37.38
CA LEU A 50 -14.31 -3.02 -36.59
C LEU A 50 -13.42 -4.27 -36.66
N ALA A 51 -14.02 -5.45 -36.88
CA ALA A 51 -13.32 -6.71 -37.08
C ALA A 51 -12.96 -6.99 -38.55
N LEU A 52 -13.03 -5.98 -39.44
CA LEU A 52 -12.72 -6.04 -40.88
C LEU A 52 -13.65 -6.91 -41.73
N TYR A 53 -14.89 -7.14 -41.26
CA TYR A 53 -15.96 -7.71 -42.06
C TYR A 53 -16.78 -6.61 -42.71
N SER A 54 -17.30 -6.86 -43.92
CA SER A 54 -18.20 -5.94 -44.63
C SER A 54 -19.51 -5.70 -43.86
N GLY A 55 -19.97 -6.71 -43.11
CA GLY A 55 -21.14 -6.64 -42.25
C GLY A 55 -21.44 -7.95 -41.50
N MET A 56 -22.55 -7.99 -40.75
CA MET A 56 -22.92 -9.16 -39.95
C MET A 56 -23.21 -10.41 -40.76
N HIS A 57 -23.73 -10.27 -41.99
CA HIS A 57 -24.00 -11.42 -42.85
C HIS A 57 -22.72 -12.20 -43.17
N GLU A 58 -21.65 -11.49 -43.53
CA GLU A 58 -20.35 -12.08 -43.81
C GLU A 58 -19.72 -12.67 -42.55
N LEU A 59 -19.81 -11.96 -41.42
CA LEU A 59 -19.32 -12.46 -40.14
C LEU A 59 -20.01 -13.78 -39.76
N PHE A 60 -21.34 -13.87 -39.89
CA PHE A 60 -22.10 -15.09 -39.62
C PHE A 60 -21.72 -16.26 -40.53
N ALA A 61 -21.43 -15.99 -41.81
CA ALA A 61 -20.98 -17.01 -42.75
C ALA A 61 -19.60 -17.58 -42.37
N CYS A 62 -18.76 -16.79 -41.72
CA CYS A 62 -17.40 -17.14 -41.29
C CYS A 62 -17.29 -17.65 -39.84
N LEU A 63 -18.37 -17.71 -39.05
CA LEU A 63 -18.30 -18.16 -37.65
C LEU A 63 -17.82 -19.62 -37.55
N GLY A 64 -16.69 -19.83 -36.88
CA GLY A 64 -16.01 -21.13 -36.81
C GLY A 64 -15.55 -21.68 -38.17
N ARG A 65 -15.57 -20.85 -39.22
CA ARG A 65 -15.28 -21.21 -40.62
C ARG A 65 -14.29 -20.19 -41.19
N GLY A 66 -13.01 -20.46 -41.05
CA GLY A 66 -11.93 -19.63 -41.57
C GLY A 66 -10.56 -20.24 -41.26
N PRO A 67 -9.47 -19.76 -41.89
CA PRO A 67 -8.12 -20.17 -41.53
C PRO A 67 -7.84 -19.75 -40.08
N VAL A 68 -7.70 -20.75 -39.22
CA VAL A 68 -7.48 -20.54 -37.79
C VAL A 68 -5.99 -20.22 -37.56
N PRO A 69 -5.64 -19.12 -36.85
CA PRO A 69 -4.26 -18.85 -36.49
C PRO A 69 -3.68 -20.01 -35.67
N ALA A 70 -2.40 -20.32 -35.89
CA ALA A 70 -1.70 -21.25 -35.02
C ALA A 70 -1.68 -20.73 -33.57
N ALA A 71 -1.73 -21.63 -32.60
CA ALA A 71 -1.64 -21.24 -31.18
C ALA A 71 -0.34 -20.47 -30.91
N GLY A 72 -0.45 -19.29 -30.28
CA GLY A 72 0.69 -18.41 -30.02
C GLY A 72 1.22 -17.65 -31.24
N SER A 73 0.47 -17.56 -32.33
CA SER A 73 0.88 -16.82 -33.54
C SER A 73 0.53 -15.33 -33.52
N ILE A 74 -0.38 -14.92 -32.63
CA ILE A 74 -0.79 -13.53 -32.42
C ILE A 74 -0.59 -13.15 -30.95
N THR A 75 -0.51 -11.87 -30.65
CA THR A 75 -0.49 -11.34 -29.28
C THR A 75 -1.81 -10.64 -28.94
N ARG A 76 -2.10 -10.47 -27.65
CA ARG A 76 -3.25 -9.65 -27.22
C ARG A 76 -3.08 -8.19 -27.67
N ALA A 77 -1.84 -7.70 -27.73
CA ALA A 77 -1.50 -6.38 -28.23
C ALA A 77 -1.84 -6.21 -29.72
N ASP A 78 -1.60 -7.22 -30.56
CA ASP A 78 -1.95 -7.18 -31.99
C ASP A 78 -3.46 -7.02 -32.19
N ILE A 79 -4.25 -7.75 -31.42
CA ILE A 79 -5.72 -7.67 -31.44
C ILE A 79 -6.19 -6.29 -30.99
N GLN A 80 -5.63 -5.79 -29.88
CA GLN A 80 -5.93 -4.46 -29.38
C GLN A 80 -5.62 -3.39 -30.43
N LEU A 81 -4.46 -3.49 -31.11
CA LEU A 81 -4.05 -2.55 -32.14
C LEU A 81 -4.99 -2.56 -33.35
N LEU A 82 -5.44 -3.74 -33.78
CA LEU A 82 -6.40 -3.87 -34.88
C LEU A 82 -7.70 -3.12 -34.57
N PHE A 83 -8.31 -3.39 -33.41
CA PHE A 83 -9.54 -2.71 -33.01
C PHE A 83 -9.33 -1.22 -32.76
N ALA A 84 -8.17 -0.83 -32.20
CA ALA A 84 -7.81 0.56 -31.99
C ALA A 84 -7.67 1.32 -33.32
N TYR A 85 -6.97 0.74 -34.30
CA TYR A 85 -6.78 1.37 -35.60
C TYR A 85 -8.10 1.51 -36.36
N GLN A 86 -8.95 0.48 -36.35
CA GLN A 86 -10.28 0.58 -36.97
C GLN A 86 -11.19 1.58 -36.25
N LEU A 87 -11.11 1.68 -34.93
CA LEU A 87 -11.86 2.68 -34.17
C LEU A 87 -11.35 4.10 -34.45
N HIS A 88 -10.03 4.29 -34.58
CA HIS A 88 -9.42 5.56 -34.97
C HIS A 88 -10.00 6.04 -36.31
N LEU A 89 -10.09 5.14 -37.30
CA LEU A 89 -10.65 5.45 -38.62
C LEU A 89 -12.17 5.67 -38.61
N ASP A 90 -12.93 4.86 -37.87
CA ASP A 90 -14.41 4.96 -37.87
C ASP A 90 -14.93 6.14 -37.04
N ALA A 91 -14.23 6.50 -35.95
CA ALA A 91 -14.68 7.52 -35.00
C ALA A 91 -13.89 8.85 -35.06
N ASP A 92 -12.85 8.93 -35.90
CA ASP A 92 -11.96 10.09 -36.03
C ASP A 92 -11.40 10.59 -34.68
N ILE A 93 -10.84 9.68 -33.89
CA ILE A 93 -10.22 9.96 -32.59
C ILE A 93 -8.73 9.64 -32.61
N PRO A 94 -7.86 10.28 -31.81
CA PRO A 94 -6.43 9.94 -31.76
C PRO A 94 -6.17 8.44 -31.54
N LEU A 95 -5.14 7.90 -32.19
CA LEU A 95 -4.86 6.46 -32.14
C LEU A 95 -4.55 5.99 -30.71
N VAL A 96 -3.88 6.82 -29.91
CA VAL A 96 -3.62 6.53 -28.49
C VAL A 96 -4.92 6.40 -27.69
N ASP A 97 -5.90 7.27 -27.93
CA ASP A 97 -7.20 7.16 -27.27
C ASP A 97 -7.96 5.91 -27.69
N ALA A 98 -7.91 5.58 -28.99
CA ALA A 98 -8.48 4.35 -29.51
C ALA A 98 -7.81 3.10 -28.92
N TRP A 99 -6.49 3.12 -28.75
CA TRP A 99 -5.71 2.08 -28.09
C TRP A 99 -6.15 1.84 -26.65
N LEU A 100 -6.27 2.90 -25.86
CA LEU A 100 -6.73 2.83 -24.47
C LEU A 100 -8.19 2.35 -24.35
N ARG A 101 -9.06 2.71 -25.30
CA ARG A 101 -10.44 2.22 -25.38
C ARG A 101 -10.49 0.73 -25.73
N ALA A 102 -9.70 0.30 -26.71
CA ALA A 102 -9.60 -1.10 -27.11
C ALA A 102 -9.10 -1.99 -25.96
N GLY A 103 -8.12 -1.53 -25.17
CA GLY A 103 -7.64 -2.25 -23.99
C GLY A 103 -8.73 -2.49 -22.93
N ARG A 104 -9.68 -1.56 -22.79
CA ARG A 104 -10.83 -1.67 -21.86
C ARG A 104 -12.02 -2.45 -22.43
N ALA A 105 -12.02 -2.76 -23.71
CA ALA A 105 -13.17 -3.36 -24.38
C ALA A 105 -13.42 -4.83 -24.01
N ARG A 106 -12.51 -5.45 -23.22
CA ARG A 106 -12.54 -6.86 -22.81
C ARG A 106 -12.46 -7.84 -23.97
N LEU A 107 -11.62 -7.52 -24.96
CA LEU A 107 -11.38 -8.35 -26.14
C LEU A 107 -10.90 -9.77 -25.79
N ARG A 108 -10.16 -9.93 -24.68
CA ARG A 108 -9.74 -11.24 -24.14
C ARG A 108 -10.87 -12.23 -23.82
N GLY A 109 -12.11 -11.76 -23.71
CA GLY A 109 -13.27 -12.61 -23.42
C GLY A 109 -13.80 -13.38 -24.63
N LEU A 110 -13.24 -13.15 -25.81
CA LEU A 110 -13.68 -13.74 -27.07
C LEU A 110 -12.87 -14.98 -27.43
N SER A 111 -13.42 -15.83 -28.30
CA SER A 111 -12.80 -17.13 -28.60
C SER A 111 -11.41 -17.03 -29.22
N PHE A 112 -11.07 -15.91 -29.87
CA PHE A 112 -9.76 -15.75 -30.49
C PHE A 112 -8.60 -15.67 -29.47
N ASP A 113 -8.88 -15.42 -28.18
CA ASP A 113 -7.84 -15.29 -27.15
C ASP A 113 -7.02 -16.59 -27.02
N GLN A 114 -7.61 -17.74 -27.33
CA GLN A 114 -6.94 -19.04 -27.31
C GLN A 114 -5.73 -19.14 -28.24
N TYR A 115 -5.65 -18.28 -29.26
CA TYR A 115 -4.54 -18.24 -30.22
C TYR A 115 -3.43 -17.29 -29.80
N THR A 116 -3.59 -16.56 -28.69
CA THR A 116 -2.62 -15.58 -28.22
C THR A 116 -1.43 -16.23 -27.50
N VAL A 117 -0.25 -15.63 -27.61
CA VAL A 117 0.95 -16.08 -26.87
C VAL A 117 0.68 -16.06 -25.36
N GLU A 118 0.01 -15.00 -24.89
CA GLU A 118 -0.28 -14.76 -23.49
C GLU A 118 -1.21 -15.83 -22.92
N ARG A 119 -2.26 -16.23 -23.66
CA ARG A 119 -3.15 -17.30 -23.22
C ARG A 119 -2.44 -18.65 -23.14
N GLN A 120 -1.57 -18.95 -24.10
CA GLN A 120 -0.75 -20.17 -24.09
C GLN A 120 0.21 -20.20 -22.90
N GLN A 121 0.77 -19.04 -22.52
CA GLN A 121 1.58 -18.92 -21.30
C GLN A 121 0.73 -19.11 -20.04
N GLU A 122 -0.45 -18.50 -19.95
CA GLU A 122 -1.38 -18.68 -18.83
C GLU A 122 -1.80 -20.14 -18.66
N ASP A 123 -2.14 -20.83 -19.74
CA ASP A 123 -2.55 -22.23 -19.69
C ASP A 123 -1.36 -23.15 -19.31
N ARG A 124 -0.13 -22.83 -19.74
CA ARG A 124 1.09 -23.50 -19.29
C ARG A 124 1.38 -23.25 -17.80
N LEU A 125 1.27 -22.01 -17.35
CA LEU A 125 1.50 -21.63 -15.95
C LEU A 125 0.45 -22.25 -15.03
N LYS A 126 -0.82 -22.33 -15.45
CA LYS A 126 -1.86 -23.06 -14.69
C LYS A 126 -1.54 -24.54 -14.59
N GLY A 127 -1.10 -25.16 -15.69
CA GLY A 127 -0.61 -26.54 -15.66
C GLY A 127 0.66 -26.74 -14.81
N GLN A 128 1.44 -25.68 -14.55
CA GLN A 128 2.62 -25.71 -13.67
C GLN A 128 2.28 -25.37 -12.21
N CYS A 129 1.31 -24.50 -11.95
CA CYS A 129 0.81 -24.18 -10.60
C CYS A 129 0.09 -25.39 -9.97
N GLU A 130 -0.58 -26.22 -10.77
CA GLU A 130 -1.09 -27.53 -10.29
C GLU A 130 0.02 -28.49 -9.80
N ILE A 131 1.29 -28.20 -10.14
CA ILE A 131 2.48 -28.95 -9.68
C ILE A 131 3.23 -28.19 -8.55
N ALA A 132 3.00 -26.88 -8.41
CA ALA A 132 3.78 -25.98 -7.54
C ALA A 132 3.04 -25.50 -6.27
N ASP A 133 1.88 -26.08 -5.94
CA ASP A 133 1.14 -25.85 -4.68
C ASP A 133 1.89 -26.31 -3.40
N GLN A 134 3.22 -26.49 -3.47
CA GLN A 134 4.08 -26.85 -2.33
C GLN A 134 5.22 -25.88 -2.01
N GLN A 135 5.39 -24.74 -2.71
CA GLN A 135 6.46 -23.80 -2.36
C GLN A 135 6.06 -22.33 -2.47
N GLY A 136 5.75 -21.75 -1.31
CA GLY A 136 6.17 -20.44 -0.81
C GLY A 136 6.01 -19.21 -1.71
N ASP A 137 5.15 -18.28 -1.26
CA ASP A 137 5.08 -16.89 -1.68
C ASP A 137 6.49 -16.28 -1.82
N THR A 138 6.90 -16.06 -3.06
CA THR A 138 8.08 -15.24 -3.34
C THR A 138 7.61 -13.80 -3.41
N GLU A 139 8.16 -12.97 -2.52
CA GLU A 139 8.02 -11.53 -2.52
C GLU A 139 8.17 -10.98 -3.94
N THR A 140 7.19 -10.18 -4.35
CA THR A 140 7.25 -9.43 -5.61
C THR A 140 8.37 -8.40 -5.46
N GLY A 141 9.56 -8.76 -5.95
CA GLY A 141 10.68 -7.83 -6.06
C GLY A 141 10.23 -6.54 -6.76
N LEU A 142 10.80 -5.42 -6.30
CA LEU A 142 10.64 -4.11 -6.92
C LEU A 142 10.78 -4.26 -8.45
N PRO A 143 9.85 -3.69 -9.25
CA PRO A 143 9.93 -3.80 -10.70
C PRO A 143 11.30 -3.28 -11.15
N GLY A 144 12.10 -4.16 -11.74
CA GLY A 144 13.38 -3.79 -12.32
C GLY A 144 13.19 -2.61 -13.27
N VAL A 145 14.13 -1.68 -13.25
CA VAL A 145 14.11 -0.51 -14.13
C VAL A 145 14.20 -1.00 -15.58
N ASN A 146 13.04 -1.14 -16.23
CA ASN A 146 12.93 -1.70 -17.56
C ASN A 146 13.34 -0.65 -18.59
N TRP A 147 14.61 -0.72 -18.98
CA TRP A 147 15.17 0.05 -20.09
C TRP A 147 14.52 -0.39 -21.41
N HIS A 148 14.04 0.56 -22.22
CA HIS A 148 13.57 0.27 -23.57
C HIS A 148 14.73 0.39 -24.58
N GLU A 149 14.86 -0.54 -25.53
CA GLU A 149 16.01 -0.56 -26.46
C GLU A 149 16.19 0.77 -27.22
N GLU A 150 15.08 1.37 -27.65
CA GLU A 150 15.04 2.65 -28.37
C GLU A 150 14.92 3.91 -27.47
N GLN A 151 15.12 3.79 -26.16
CA GLN A 151 14.88 4.89 -25.21
C GLN A 151 15.66 6.18 -25.54
N ALA A 152 16.91 6.07 -26.00
CA ALA A 152 17.70 7.23 -26.41
C ALA A 152 17.10 7.97 -27.62
N ARG A 153 16.50 7.22 -28.57
CA ARG A 153 15.80 7.77 -29.72
C ARG A 153 14.56 8.55 -29.27
N PHE A 154 13.78 7.99 -28.34
CA PHE A 154 12.59 8.65 -27.81
C PHE A 154 12.93 9.97 -27.12
N PHE A 155 14.00 10.02 -26.31
CA PHE A 155 14.46 11.27 -25.70
C PHE A 155 14.87 12.32 -26.73
N ARG A 156 15.62 11.91 -27.77
CA ARG A 156 16.02 12.80 -28.87
C ARG A 156 14.80 13.39 -29.60
N LEU A 157 13.71 12.64 -29.68
CA LEU A 157 12.47 13.04 -30.37
C LEU A 157 11.46 13.75 -29.44
N GLY A 158 11.82 14.02 -28.18
CA GLY A 158 11.02 14.84 -27.27
C GLY A 158 10.16 14.09 -26.24
N ALA A 159 10.37 12.78 -26.05
CA ALA A 159 9.75 12.05 -24.95
C ALA A 159 10.32 12.51 -23.59
N PRO A 160 9.50 12.62 -22.54
CA PRO A 160 9.95 13.08 -21.23
C PRO A 160 10.82 12.04 -20.51
N ALA A 161 11.74 12.49 -19.64
CA ALA A 161 12.70 11.62 -18.97
C ALA A 161 12.20 10.94 -17.68
N TYR A 162 10.90 10.90 -17.42
CA TYR A 162 10.32 10.29 -16.21
C TYR A 162 9.23 9.29 -16.60
N ASP A 163 9.08 8.22 -15.82
CA ASP A 163 8.08 7.15 -16.03
C ASP A 163 6.63 7.68 -16.17
N LEU A 164 6.32 8.73 -15.42
CA LEU A 164 5.08 9.49 -15.47
C LEU A 164 5.38 10.99 -15.39
N CYS A 165 4.87 11.76 -16.34
CA CYS A 165 4.89 13.23 -16.27
C CYS A 165 3.47 13.78 -16.36
N VAL A 166 3.14 14.81 -15.59
CA VAL A 166 1.82 15.47 -15.62
C VAL A 166 2.00 16.97 -15.88
N ARG A 167 1.30 17.48 -16.89
CA ARG A 167 1.27 18.90 -17.26
C ARG A 167 0.24 19.69 -16.46
N GLN A 168 0.32 21.01 -16.56
CA GLN A 168 -0.61 21.93 -15.89
C GLN A 168 -2.06 21.77 -16.38
N ASP A 169 -2.27 21.38 -17.64
CA ASP A 169 -3.58 21.10 -18.21
C ASP A 169 -4.18 19.75 -17.76
N GLY A 170 -3.45 18.98 -16.95
CA GLY A 170 -3.86 17.68 -16.43
C GLY A 170 -3.66 16.50 -17.37
N ARG A 171 -3.02 16.71 -18.54
CA ARG A 171 -2.56 15.61 -19.39
C ARG A 171 -1.29 15.00 -18.83
N ALA A 172 -1.18 13.69 -18.97
CA ALA A 172 -0.05 12.92 -18.49
C ALA A 172 0.55 12.04 -19.59
N PHE A 173 1.86 11.90 -19.55
CA PHE A 173 2.64 10.98 -20.35
C PHE A 173 3.06 9.81 -19.47
N ASN A 174 2.57 8.61 -19.78
CA ASN A 174 2.90 7.37 -19.08
C ASN A 174 3.76 6.50 -19.99
N TRP A 175 5.00 6.24 -19.60
CA TRP A 175 5.95 5.48 -20.40
C TRP A 175 5.50 4.06 -20.70
N ALA A 176 4.93 3.36 -19.72
CA ALA A 176 4.47 1.99 -19.92
C ALA A 176 3.38 1.91 -21.01
N CYS A 177 2.50 2.92 -21.07
CA CYS A 177 1.49 3.00 -22.12
C CYS A 177 2.12 3.34 -23.49
N PHE A 178 3.06 4.29 -23.51
CA PHE A 178 3.74 4.72 -24.72
C PHE A 178 4.56 3.58 -25.36
N THR A 179 5.41 2.91 -24.58
CA THR A 179 6.26 1.82 -25.09
C THR A 179 5.42 0.62 -25.49
N ALA A 180 4.40 0.24 -24.71
CA ALA A 180 3.52 -0.87 -25.08
C ALA A 180 2.82 -0.64 -26.43
N MET A 181 2.40 0.59 -26.70
CA MET A 181 1.80 0.95 -27.99
C MET A 181 2.83 0.98 -29.11
N TYR A 182 4.02 1.55 -28.86
CA TYR A 182 5.12 1.56 -29.83
C TYR A 182 5.53 0.13 -30.24
N ASP A 183 5.75 -0.74 -29.26
CA ASP A 183 6.11 -2.14 -29.48
C ASP A 183 5.02 -2.91 -30.22
N ALA A 184 3.75 -2.64 -29.89
CA ALA A 184 2.62 -3.21 -30.62
C ALA A 184 2.60 -2.76 -32.08
N ILE A 185 2.91 -1.49 -32.36
CA ILE A 185 2.98 -0.97 -33.73
C ILE A 185 4.15 -1.61 -34.49
N ARG A 186 5.36 -1.59 -33.92
CA ARG A 186 6.58 -2.14 -34.54
C ARG A 186 6.53 -3.66 -34.73
N GLY A 187 5.83 -4.36 -33.86
CA GLY A 187 5.60 -5.80 -33.98
C GLY A 187 4.48 -6.19 -34.94
N SER A 188 3.67 -5.23 -35.39
CA SER A 188 2.46 -5.49 -36.17
C SER A 188 2.66 -5.30 -37.67
N ARG A 189 1.86 -5.99 -38.47
CA ARG A 189 1.77 -5.75 -39.92
C ARG A 189 1.12 -4.43 -40.28
N LEU A 190 0.33 -3.87 -39.37
CA LEU A 190 -0.28 -2.55 -39.54
C LEU A 190 0.74 -1.43 -39.39
N GLU A 191 1.99 -1.73 -39.01
CA GLU A 191 3.05 -0.74 -38.81
C GLU A 191 3.10 0.25 -39.97
N ARG A 192 3.22 -0.24 -41.21
CA ARG A 192 3.35 0.62 -42.38
C ARG A 192 2.14 1.53 -42.56
N SER A 193 0.94 0.99 -42.45
CA SER A 193 -0.31 1.74 -42.56
C SER A 193 -0.50 2.76 -41.43
N ILE A 194 0.12 2.56 -40.27
CA ILE A 194 0.03 3.46 -39.11
C ILE A 194 1.12 4.55 -39.17
N VAL A 195 2.36 4.16 -39.50
CA VAL A 195 3.55 5.03 -39.47
C VAL A 195 3.59 5.95 -40.69
N ASP A 196 3.22 5.43 -41.87
CA ASP A 196 3.28 6.16 -43.13
C ASP A 196 2.08 5.78 -44.03
N PRO A 197 0.86 6.23 -43.67
CA PRO A 197 -0.38 5.87 -44.38
C PRO A 197 -0.40 6.35 -45.84
N GLU A 198 0.31 7.44 -46.15
CA GLU A 198 0.39 8.05 -47.48
C GLU A 198 1.57 7.50 -48.31
N GLU A 199 2.35 6.58 -47.73
CA GLU A 199 3.53 5.96 -48.34
C GLU A 199 4.58 6.96 -48.85
N LEU A 200 4.79 8.05 -48.12
CA LEU A 200 5.72 9.13 -48.48
C LEU A 200 7.20 8.73 -48.39
N TYR A 201 7.52 7.69 -47.62
CA TYR A 201 8.88 7.22 -47.38
C TYR A 201 9.13 5.83 -47.96
N PRO A 202 10.38 5.43 -48.23
CA PRO A 202 10.70 4.04 -48.55
C PRO A 202 10.29 3.08 -47.43
N ALA A 203 9.92 1.85 -47.80
CA ALA A 203 9.56 0.81 -46.84
C ALA A 203 10.72 0.55 -45.85
N GLY A 204 10.42 0.58 -44.55
CA GLY A 204 11.41 0.38 -43.49
C GLY A 204 12.29 1.61 -43.19
N SER A 205 11.93 2.80 -43.70
CA SER A 205 12.68 4.03 -43.41
C SER A 205 12.61 4.42 -41.93
N GLU A 206 13.78 4.55 -41.30
CA GLU A 206 13.91 5.07 -39.94
C GLU A 206 13.47 6.55 -39.83
N GLU A 207 13.54 7.30 -40.93
CA GLU A 207 13.04 8.68 -40.97
C GLU A 207 11.51 8.75 -40.86
N ALA A 208 10.80 7.77 -41.45
CA ALA A 208 9.34 7.66 -41.32
C ALA A 208 8.94 7.44 -39.85
N ILE A 209 9.70 6.59 -39.15
CA ILE A 209 9.49 6.30 -37.72
C ILE A 209 9.83 7.52 -36.86
N ASP A 210 10.95 8.20 -37.13
CA ASP A 210 11.33 9.44 -36.42
C ASP A 210 10.26 10.53 -36.60
N ASN A 211 9.73 10.67 -37.82
CA ASN A 211 8.65 11.61 -38.13
C ASN A 211 7.36 11.23 -37.39
N PHE A 212 6.92 9.97 -37.49
CA PHE A 212 5.73 9.47 -36.79
C PHE A 212 5.84 9.64 -35.27
N LEU A 213 6.99 9.29 -34.67
CA LEU A 213 7.23 9.45 -33.24
C LEU A 213 7.13 10.92 -32.82
N SER A 214 7.84 11.82 -33.51
CA SER A 214 7.92 13.23 -33.12
C SER A 214 6.65 14.03 -33.43
N LYS A 215 5.95 13.74 -34.52
CA LYS A 215 4.75 14.49 -34.97
C LYS A 215 3.44 13.87 -34.52
N THR A 216 3.39 12.57 -34.28
CA THR A 216 2.13 11.84 -34.03
C THR A 216 2.14 11.15 -32.67
N LEU A 217 2.98 10.13 -32.47
CA LEU A 217 2.85 9.25 -31.31
C LEU A 217 3.17 9.95 -29.98
N ILE A 218 4.31 10.64 -29.87
CA ILE A 218 4.71 11.33 -28.63
C ILE A 218 3.71 12.46 -28.29
N PRO A 219 3.30 13.34 -29.23
CA PRO A 219 2.27 14.34 -28.95
C PRO A 219 0.92 13.74 -28.51
N GLN A 220 0.45 12.67 -29.17
CA GLN A 220 -0.82 12.01 -28.82
C GLN A 220 -0.76 11.22 -27.51
N SER A 221 0.43 10.88 -27.02
CA SER A 221 0.62 10.13 -25.76
C SER A 221 0.34 10.98 -24.50
N TRP A 222 0.17 12.29 -24.65
CA TRP A 222 -0.28 13.19 -23.58
C TRP A 222 -1.80 13.12 -23.43
N VAL A 223 -2.26 12.16 -22.65
CA VAL A 223 -3.68 11.84 -22.41
C VAL A 223 -4.09 12.29 -21.00
N PRO A 224 -5.35 12.68 -20.72
CA PRO A 224 -5.79 13.04 -19.37
C PRO A 224 -5.37 12.01 -18.30
N LEU A 225 -4.81 12.48 -17.19
CA LEU A 225 -4.31 11.59 -16.12
C LEU A 225 -5.41 10.66 -15.57
N SER A 226 -6.64 11.14 -15.45
CA SER A 226 -7.79 10.33 -15.03
C SER A 226 -8.02 9.13 -15.95
N GLN A 227 -7.77 9.27 -17.25
CA GLN A 227 -7.89 8.15 -18.20
C GLN A 227 -6.79 7.11 -17.97
N HIS A 228 -5.55 7.52 -17.72
CA HIS A 228 -4.48 6.58 -17.31
C HIS A 228 -4.84 5.82 -16.04
N ILE A 229 -5.40 6.51 -15.03
CA ILE A 229 -5.84 5.90 -13.77
C ILE A 229 -6.98 4.89 -14.01
N GLN A 230 -7.97 5.23 -14.83
CA GLN A 230 -9.03 4.29 -15.24
C GLN A 230 -8.49 3.07 -15.99
N ASN A 231 -7.32 3.18 -16.62
CA ASN A 231 -6.64 2.09 -17.32
C ASN A 231 -5.70 1.28 -16.41
N GLY A 232 -5.71 1.55 -15.10
CA GLY A 232 -4.95 0.80 -14.11
C GLY A 232 -3.61 1.43 -13.72
N LEU A 233 -3.33 2.69 -14.09
CA LEU A 233 -2.21 3.41 -13.50
C LEU A 233 -2.45 3.55 -11.99
N THR A 234 -1.56 2.95 -11.20
CA THR A 234 -1.55 3.11 -9.76
C THR A 234 -0.96 4.47 -9.41
N VAL A 235 -1.67 5.22 -8.57
CA VAL A 235 -1.15 6.48 -8.02
C VAL A 235 -0.33 6.13 -6.79
N SER A 236 0.94 6.53 -6.77
CA SER A 236 1.80 6.31 -5.62
C SER A 236 1.19 6.91 -4.35
N ASP A 237 1.40 6.22 -3.23
CA ASP A 237 1.05 6.66 -1.88
C ASP A 237 -0.46 6.80 -1.61
N HIS A 238 -1.32 6.43 -2.55
CA HIS A 238 -2.78 6.55 -2.44
C HIS A 238 -3.50 5.26 -2.81
N GLU A 239 -4.48 4.89 -2.01
CA GLU A 239 -5.37 3.76 -2.25
C GLU A 239 -6.84 4.19 -2.22
N VAL A 240 -7.68 3.45 -2.92
CA VAL A 240 -9.12 3.67 -2.96
C VAL A 240 -9.77 2.65 -2.04
N VAL A 241 -10.48 3.13 -1.01
CA VAL A 241 -11.11 2.31 0.01
C VAL A 241 -12.62 2.36 -0.15
N TRP A 242 -13.26 1.19 -0.19
CA TRP A 242 -14.71 1.07 -0.16
C TRP A 242 -15.24 1.32 1.25
N LEU A 243 -16.26 2.17 1.34
CA LEU A 243 -16.87 2.58 2.60
C LEU A 243 -18.33 2.14 2.66
N PHE A 244 -18.70 1.57 3.80
CA PHE A 244 -20.01 0.99 4.04
C PHE A 244 -20.60 1.50 5.36
N GLU A 245 -21.93 1.51 5.43
CA GLU A 245 -22.66 1.57 6.69
C GLU A 245 -22.70 0.21 7.39
N LYS A 246 -23.08 0.20 8.67
CA LYS A 246 -23.25 -1.01 9.48
C LYS A 246 -24.15 -2.07 8.83
N SER A 247 -25.11 -1.65 8.00
CA SER A 247 -26.05 -2.53 7.28
C SER A 247 -25.42 -3.29 6.11
N GLY A 248 -24.18 -2.96 5.73
CA GLY A 248 -23.55 -3.49 4.51
C GLY A 248 -23.83 -2.66 3.25
N ARG A 249 -24.59 -1.56 3.35
CA ARG A 249 -24.83 -0.63 2.24
C ARG A 249 -23.59 0.21 1.95
N CYS A 250 -23.17 0.23 0.70
CA CYS A 250 -22.08 1.09 0.25
C CYS A 250 -22.52 2.56 0.29
N ILE A 251 -21.75 3.40 0.99
CA ILE A 251 -21.91 4.86 0.99
C ILE A 251 -21.00 5.55 -0.03
N GLY A 252 -20.02 4.81 -0.56
CA GLY A 252 -19.13 5.25 -1.62
C GLY A 252 -17.71 4.77 -1.40
N ARG A 253 -16.77 5.46 -2.03
CA ARG A 253 -15.34 5.20 -1.92
C ARG A 253 -14.62 6.46 -1.48
N ALA A 254 -13.56 6.30 -0.71
CA ALA A 254 -12.70 7.39 -0.31
C ALA A 254 -11.25 7.09 -0.72
N ILE A 255 -10.48 8.16 -0.94
CA ILE A 255 -9.06 8.06 -1.22
C ILE A 255 -8.33 8.16 0.12
N ARG A 256 -7.58 7.11 0.46
CA ARG A 256 -6.73 7.05 1.65
C ARG A 256 -5.28 7.14 1.21
N HIS A 257 -4.47 7.88 1.95
CA HIS A 257 -3.03 7.82 1.75
C HIS A 257 -2.48 6.60 2.49
N THR A 258 -1.69 5.79 1.80
CA THR A 258 -1.22 4.49 2.29
C THR A 258 -0.33 4.64 3.53
N THR A 259 0.62 5.58 3.50
CA THR A 259 1.61 5.76 4.58
C THR A 259 1.04 6.37 5.86
N HIS A 260 0.29 7.48 5.78
CA HIS A 260 -0.22 8.13 7.00
C HIS A 260 -1.60 7.60 7.43
N GLY A 261 -2.28 6.84 6.57
CA GLY A 261 -3.54 6.17 6.85
C GLY A 261 -4.79 7.06 6.86
N GLY A 262 -4.63 8.35 6.55
CA GLY A 262 -5.71 9.34 6.56
C GLY A 262 -6.47 9.40 5.25
N PHE A 263 -7.72 9.84 5.32
CA PHE A 263 -8.68 9.86 4.23
C PHE A 263 -8.89 11.28 3.71
N LEU A 264 -9.00 11.44 2.39
CA LEU A 264 -9.57 12.67 1.83
C LEU A 264 -11.04 12.73 2.19
N PRO A 265 -11.56 13.84 2.75
CA PRO A 265 -12.94 13.96 3.19
C PRO A 265 -13.89 14.18 2.01
N ARG A 266 -13.89 13.23 1.08
CA ARG A 266 -14.66 13.21 -0.16
C ARG A 266 -15.07 11.78 -0.47
N LEU A 267 -16.33 11.64 -0.92
CA LEU A 267 -16.88 10.37 -1.37
C LEU A 267 -17.05 10.36 -2.90
N PHE A 268 -16.67 9.24 -3.49
CA PHE A 268 -16.71 8.95 -4.91
C PHE A 268 -17.57 7.70 -5.15
N LEU A 269 -18.60 7.78 -6.00
CA LEU A 269 -19.47 6.64 -6.30
C LEU A 269 -19.06 5.89 -7.55
N THR A 270 -18.47 6.57 -8.55
CA THR A 270 -18.12 5.96 -9.84
C THR A 270 -16.61 5.86 -10.07
N GLU A 271 -16.18 4.96 -10.97
CA GLU A 271 -14.77 4.87 -11.39
C GLU A 271 -14.23 6.18 -11.94
N GLU A 272 -15.10 6.94 -12.63
CA GLU A 272 -14.74 8.20 -13.26
C GLU A 272 -14.42 9.27 -12.21
N GLU A 273 -15.27 9.34 -11.18
CA GLU A 273 -15.07 10.23 -10.03
C GLU A 273 -13.82 9.88 -9.21
N VAL A 274 -13.58 8.58 -8.98
CA VAL A 274 -12.37 8.11 -8.28
C VAL A 274 -11.12 8.53 -9.06
N ALA A 275 -11.11 8.29 -10.38
CA ALA A 275 -9.98 8.63 -11.23
C ALA A 275 -9.75 10.14 -11.35
N GLU A 276 -10.83 10.92 -11.37
CA GLU A 276 -10.75 12.37 -11.30
C GLU A 276 -10.17 12.83 -9.96
N GLY A 277 -10.69 12.32 -8.83
CA GLY A 277 -10.20 12.61 -7.49
C GLY A 277 -8.70 12.34 -7.35
N LEU A 278 -8.25 11.16 -7.76
CA LEU A 278 -6.83 10.79 -7.78
C LEU A 278 -5.99 11.70 -8.70
N SER A 279 -6.52 12.10 -9.85
CA SER A 279 -5.85 13.08 -10.74
C SER A 279 -5.69 14.45 -10.08
N PHE A 280 -6.67 14.93 -9.31
CA PHE A 280 -6.53 16.16 -8.54
C PHE A 280 -5.47 16.05 -7.43
N VAL A 281 -5.42 14.91 -6.73
CA VAL A 281 -4.41 14.63 -5.70
C VAL A 281 -3.00 14.74 -6.27
N VAL A 282 -2.71 14.03 -7.37
CA VAL A 282 -1.39 14.05 -8.03
C VAL A 282 -1.01 15.46 -8.47
N ARG A 283 -1.98 16.25 -8.94
CA ARG A 283 -1.74 17.63 -9.37
C ARG A 283 -1.61 18.62 -8.20
N GLY A 284 -1.77 18.17 -6.95
CA GLY A 284 -1.84 19.05 -5.78
C GLY A 284 -2.99 20.07 -5.86
N ALA A 285 -4.03 19.74 -6.63
CA ALA A 285 -5.16 20.61 -6.88
C ALA A 285 -6.35 20.25 -5.97
N TYR A 286 -7.18 21.25 -5.67
CA TYR A 286 -8.35 21.05 -4.83
C TYR A 286 -9.42 20.24 -5.55
N ILE A 287 -9.97 19.24 -4.86
CA ILE A 287 -11.07 18.41 -5.38
C ILE A 287 -12.38 19.19 -5.25
N GLN A 288 -12.86 19.71 -6.40
CA GLN A 288 -14.11 20.48 -6.51
C GLN A 288 -15.35 19.61 -6.76
N GLY A 289 -15.18 18.38 -7.27
CA GLY A 289 -16.25 17.44 -7.60
C GLY A 289 -16.39 16.25 -6.64
N GLY A 290 -17.32 15.34 -6.96
CA GLY A 290 -17.59 14.08 -6.26
C GLY A 290 -19.08 13.85 -6.00
N SER A 291 -19.52 12.59 -6.05
CA SER A 291 -20.93 12.20 -5.82
C SER A 291 -21.51 12.62 -4.48
N SER A 292 -20.66 12.93 -3.49
CA SER A 292 -21.05 13.63 -2.25
C SER A 292 -21.91 14.89 -2.48
N LEU A 293 -21.85 15.51 -3.67
CA LEU A 293 -22.59 16.71 -4.05
C LEU A 293 -23.88 16.44 -4.87
N LEU A 294 -24.23 15.19 -5.17
CA LEU A 294 -25.40 14.84 -5.99
C LEU A 294 -26.71 14.78 -5.19
N ASP A 295 -27.83 14.99 -5.88
CA ASP A 295 -29.21 15.14 -5.36
C ASP A 295 -29.69 13.90 -4.55
N PRO A 296 -30.23 14.04 -3.32
CA PRO A 296 -30.46 12.96 -2.35
C PRO A 296 -31.71 12.09 -2.62
N LEU A 297 -32.11 11.91 -3.88
CA LEU A 297 -33.37 11.25 -4.27
C LEU A 297 -33.49 9.75 -3.88
N ILE A 298 -32.50 9.15 -3.21
CA ILE A 298 -32.40 7.69 -2.95
C ILE A 298 -32.39 7.33 -1.43
N GLN A 299 -33.01 8.19 -0.61
CA GLN A 299 -33.30 8.10 0.85
C GLN A 299 -32.41 9.00 1.73
N PRO A 300 -32.98 9.58 2.81
CA PRO A 300 -32.21 10.35 3.77
C PRO A 300 -31.46 9.39 4.70
N ALA A 301 -30.17 9.60 4.91
CA ALA A 301 -29.49 8.94 6.00
C ALA A 301 -29.62 9.72 7.31
N LYS A 302 -29.47 9.03 8.44
CA LYS A 302 -29.91 9.47 9.76
C LYS A 302 -28.72 9.53 10.72
N GLY A 303 -28.05 10.68 10.78
CA GLY A 303 -27.08 10.99 11.83
C GLY A 303 -25.62 10.69 11.49
N ASP A 304 -24.80 10.61 12.54
CA ASP A 304 -23.37 10.34 12.48
C ASP A 304 -23.15 8.81 12.44
N ASP A 305 -23.17 8.24 11.24
CA ASP A 305 -23.03 6.80 11.06
C ASP A 305 -21.56 6.39 11.06
N ALA A 306 -21.23 5.38 11.85
CA ALA A 306 -19.90 4.78 11.85
C ALA A 306 -19.61 4.15 10.48
N VAL A 307 -18.41 4.38 9.96
CA VAL A 307 -18.00 3.87 8.65
C VAL A 307 -17.26 2.54 8.78
N TYR A 308 -17.55 1.63 7.86
CA TYR A 308 -16.94 0.31 7.78
C TYR A 308 -16.18 0.15 6.45
N ARG A 309 -15.12 -0.67 6.46
CA ARG A 309 -14.43 -1.14 5.25
C ARG A 309 -14.50 -2.66 5.15
N LEU A 310 -14.16 -3.20 3.99
CA LEU A 310 -14.01 -4.64 3.82
C LEU A 310 -12.77 -5.14 4.57
N LYS A 311 -12.89 -6.32 5.18
CA LYS A 311 -11.77 -7.05 5.79
C LYS A 311 -10.71 -7.38 4.72
N PRO A 312 -9.42 -7.45 5.10
CA PRO A 312 -8.36 -7.90 4.19
C PRO A 312 -8.69 -9.26 3.57
N GLY A 313 -8.44 -9.42 2.27
CA GLY A 313 -8.69 -10.67 1.53
C GLY A 313 -10.10 -10.81 0.95
N ILE A 314 -11.06 -9.97 1.36
CA ILE A 314 -12.40 -9.98 0.76
C ILE A 314 -12.38 -9.35 -0.63
N ARG A 315 -13.07 -9.99 -1.58
CA ARG A 315 -13.15 -9.51 -2.96
C ARG A 315 -13.94 -8.20 -3.03
N ASN A 316 -13.35 -7.19 -3.67
CA ASN A 316 -14.03 -5.92 -3.91
C ASN A 316 -15.31 -6.09 -4.75
N PRO A 317 -16.36 -5.26 -4.55
CA PRO A 317 -17.65 -5.35 -5.25
C PRO A 317 -17.60 -5.14 -6.79
N GLY A 318 -16.42 -4.84 -7.33
CA GLY A 318 -16.19 -4.58 -8.74
C GLY A 318 -16.45 -3.12 -9.13
N ALA A 319 -16.24 -2.82 -10.41
CA ALA A 319 -16.32 -1.45 -10.90
C ALA A 319 -17.77 -0.92 -10.93
N VAL A 320 -17.95 0.34 -10.53
CA VAL A 320 -19.25 1.05 -10.56
C VAL A 320 -19.15 2.23 -11.52
N PHE A 321 -20.03 2.22 -12.53
CA PHE A 321 -20.10 3.28 -13.56
C PHE A 321 -21.43 4.03 -13.55
N ASP A 322 -22.43 3.51 -12.85
CA ASP A 322 -23.73 4.16 -12.66
C ASP A 322 -23.85 4.52 -11.17
N PRO A 323 -23.95 5.82 -10.82
CA PRO A 323 -24.08 6.23 -9.42
C PRO A 323 -25.37 5.74 -8.75
N ARG A 324 -26.37 5.30 -9.53
CA ARG A 324 -27.63 4.74 -9.01
C ARG A 324 -27.51 3.26 -8.64
N LYS A 325 -26.41 2.60 -9.00
CA LYS A 325 -26.22 1.18 -8.70
C LYS A 325 -25.94 1.02 -7.22
N GLU A 326 -26.89 0.43 -6.50
CA GLU A 326 -26.68 0.07 -5.11
C GLU A 326 -25.71 -1.12 -5.01
N VAL A 327 -24.77 -0.99 -4.08
CA VAL A 327 -23.78 -2.02 -3.76
C VAL A 327 -23.98 -2.42 -2.31
N MET A 328 -24.14 -3.73 -2.08
CA MET A 328 -24.38 -4.34 -0.78
C MET A 328 -23.36 -5.45 -0.54
N VAL A 329 -22.88 -5.59 0.69
CA VAL A 329 -21.98 -6.67 1.12
C VAL A 329 -22.45 -7.29 2.44
N PRO A 330 -22.12 -8.56 2.72
CA PRO A 330 -22.40 -9.19 4.00
C PRO A 330 -21.76 -8.42 5.17
N THR A 331 -22.51 -8.24 6.26
CA THR A 331 -22.00 -7.52 7.45
C THR A 331 -20.82 -8.22 8.14
N GLU A 332 -20.67 -9.53 7.95
CA GLU A 332 -19.56 -10.32 8.46
C GLU A 332 -18.23 -10.03 7.76
N ASP A 333 -18.28 -9.48 6.54
CA ASP A 333 -17.11 -9.09 5.74
C ASP A 333 -16.60 -7.70 6.12
N LEU A 334 -17.30 -6.99 7.01
CA LEU A 334 -17.02 -5.62 7.37
C LEU A 334 -16.16 -5.51 8.65
N GLU A 335 -15.28 -4.52 8.66
CA GLU A 335 -14.56 -4.06 9.85
C GLU A 335 -14.75 -2.55 10.04
N LEU A 336 -14.90 -2.13 11.29
CA LEU A 336 -15.09 -0.73 11.66
C LEU A 336 -13.82 0.08 11.33
N LEU A 337 -13.98 1.24 10.71
CA LEU A 337 -12.94 2.25 10.63
C LEU A 337 -13.02 3.16 11.86
N PRO A 338 -12.06 3.10 12.80
CA PRO A 338 -12.10 3.90 14.00
C PRO A 338 -12.10 5.40 13.66
N HIS A 339 -12.88 6.17 14.41
CA HIS A 339 -12.92 7.64 14.34
C HIS A 339 -13.33 8.25 13.00
N LEU A 340 -13.82 7.45 12.03
CA LEU A 340 -14.38 7.94 10.78
C LEU A 340 -15.89 7.78 10.79
N TYR A 341 -16.61 8.89 10.69
CA TYR A 341 -18.06 8.91 10.55
C TYR A 341 -18.47 9.47 9.19
N ALA A 342 -19.70 9.15 8.78
CA ALA A 342 -20.35 9.73 7.62
C ALA A 342 -21.66 10.41 8.06
N GLY A 343 -22.04 11.49 7.37
CA GLY A 343 -23.27 12.23 7.66
C GLY A 343 -23.67 13.15 6.51
N TYR A 344 -24.80 13.83 6.64
CA TYR A 344 -25.28 14.80 5.65
C TYR A 344 -25.41 16.21 6.20
N ARG A 345 -25.31 17.20 5.31
CA ARG A 345 -25.59 18.62 5.61
C ARG A 345 -26.42 19.25 4.50
N THR A 346 -27.48 19.94 4.90
CA THR A 346 -28.23 20.86 4.03
C THR A 346 -27.48 22.19 3.92
N MET A 347 -26.97 22.51 2.73
CA MET A 347 -26.41 23.82 2.40
C MET A 347 -27.42 24.64 1.60
N VAL A 348 -27.54 25.93 1.90
CA VAL A 348 -28.34 26.88 1.11
C VAL A 348 -27.41 27.58 0.14
N GLN A 349 -27.63 27.45 -1.17
CA GLN A 349 -26.81 28.15 -2.17
C GLN A 349 -27.15 29.65 -2.14
N PRO A 350 -26.19 30.54 -1.83
CA PRO A 350 -26.46 31.95 -1.57
C PRO A 350 -27.05 32.73 -2.76
N TYR A 351 -26.83 32.25 -3.99
CA TYR A 351 -27.29 32.92 -5.21
C TYR A 351 -28.56 32.33 -5.84
N LEU A 352 -28.92 31.10 -5.47
CA LEU A 352 -30.05 30.37 -6.05
C LEU A 352 -31.18 30.12 -5.04
N GLY A 353 -30.91 30.29 -3.74
CA GLY A 353 -31.87 30.00 -2.66
C GLY A 353 -32.24 28.52 -2.55
N THR A 354 -31.63 27.66 -3.37
CA THR A 354 -31.84 26.22 -3.40
C THR A 354 -31.13 25.57 -2.23
N LYS A 355 -31.84 24.66 -1.57
CA LYS A 355 -31.26 23.76 -0.57
C LYS A 355 -30.64 22.57 -1.28
N GLN A 356 -29.39 22.27 -0.97
CA GLN A 356 -28.67 21.10 -1.44
C GLN A 356 -28.25 20.28 -0.21
N ASP A 357 -28.70 19.04 -0.13
CA ASP A 357 -28.18 18.11 0.88
C ASP A 357 -26.92 17.44 0.35
N ILE A 358 -25.86 17.43 1.15
CA ILE A 358 -24.53 16.92 0.80
C ILE A 358 -24.19 15.80 1.76
N TRP A 359 -23.83 14.63 1.24
CA TRP A 359 -23.34 13.49 2.03
C TRP A 359 -21.82 13.51 2.10
N ALA A 360 -21.21 13.44 3.29
CA ALA A 360 -19.77 13.54 3.47
C ALA A 360 -19.26 12.58 4.54
N ILE A 361 -17.98 12.21 4.44
CA ILE A 361 -17.25 11.60 5.56
C ILE A 361 -16.53 12.68 6.34
N ASP A 362 -16.21 12.38 7.61
CA ASP A 362 -15.50 13.28 8.49
C ASP A 362 -14.20 13.82 7.90
N GLY A 363 -13.93 15.08 8.24
CA GLY A 363 -12.74 15.81 7.84
C GLY A 363 -13.05 17.14 7.18
N LYS A 364 -12.02 17.98 7.02
CA LYS A 364 -12.17 19.33 6.47
C LYS A 364 -11.50 19.45 5.11
N ALA A 365 -12.11 20.24 4.24
CA ALA A 365 -11.39 20.95 3.18
C ALA A 365 -10.80 22.22 3.78
N ILE A 366 -9.47 22.34 3.86
CA ILE A 366 -8.82 23.48 4.51
C ILE A 366 -8.27 24.45 3.45
N LYS A 367 -8.52 25.74 3.65
CA LYS A 367 -7.83 26.84 2.96
C LYS A 367 -6.43 26.97 3.54
N VAL A 368 -5.40 26.55 2.82
CA VAL A 368 -4.03 26.50 3.36
C VAL A 368 -3.21 27.77 3.03
N ARG A 369 -3.65 28.61 2.09
CA ARG A 369 -2.82 29.74 1.64
C ARG A 369 -3.45 31.10 1.91
N ALA A 370 -2.60 32.06 2.24
CA ALA A 370 -2.92 33.49 2.35
C ALA A 370 -3.42 34.10 1.02
N ASP A 371 -3.17 33.40 -0.12
CA ASP A 371 -3.65 33.76 -1.45
C ASP A 371 -5.12 33.34 -1.74
N GLY A 372 -5.77 32.64 -0.80
CA GLY A 372 -7.15 32.17 -0.92
C GLY A 372 -7.34 30.86 -1.71
N LYS A 373 -6.28 30.21 -2.21
CA LYS A 373 -6.40 28.92 -2.91
C LYS A 373 -6.70 27.77 -1.95
N LEU A 374 -7.66 26.93 -2.34
CA LEU A 374 -8.04 25.71 -1.63
C LEU A 374 -7.02 24.58 -1.89
N THR A 375 -6.80 23.72 -0.91
CA THR A 375 -6.01 22.50 -1.06
C THR A 375 -6.73 21.34 -0.38
N SER A 376 -6.59 20.14 -0.95
CA SER A 376 -7.12 18.93 -0.32
C SER A 376 -6.30 18.59 0.92
N THR A 377 -6.97 18.33 2.04
CA THR A 377 -6.36 17.89 3.30
C THR A 377 -6.93 16.56 3.72
N TYR A 378 -6.19 15.81 4.54
CA TYR A 378 -6.58 14.47 4.95
C TYR A 378 -7.11 14.48 6.38
N TYR A 379 -8.12 13.66 6.60
CA TYR A 379 -8.65 13.33 7.89
C TYR A 379 -7.94 12.09 8.44
N GLU A 380 -7.31 12.25 9.59
CA GLU A 380 -6.60 11.18 10.25
C GLU A 380 -7.54 10.31 11.08
N THR A 381 -7.53 9.01 10.83
CA THR A 381 -8.34 8.02 11.57
C THR A 381 -7.55 7.32 12.67
N THR A 382 -6.22 7.45 12.68
CA THR A 382 -5.33 6.84 13.66
C THR A 382 -4.71 7.94 14.52
N PRO A 383 -5.14 8.10 15.79
CA PRO A 383 -4.61 9.16 16.64
C PRO A 383 -3.12 8.97 16.92
N TRP A 384 -2.42 10.09 17.14
CA TRP A 384 -1.07 10.08 17.68
C TRP A 384 -1.11 9.84 19.19
N LEU A 385 -0.13 9.09 19.70
CA LEU A 385 0.07 8.92 21.12
C LEU A 385 0.27 10.28 21.79
N ASN A 386 -0.26 10.39 22.99
CA ASN A 386 -0.15 11.56 23.86
C ASN A 386 0.00 11.13 25.32
N GLU A 387 0.11 12.11 26.22
CA GLU A 387 0.36 11.87 27.64
C GLU A 387 -0.72 11.03 28.33
N SER A 388 -1.98 11.04 27.85
CA SER A 388 -3.06 10.20 28.41
C SER A 388 -2.88 8.70 28.12
N ASP A 389 -2.11 8.36 27.08
CA ASP A 389 -1.83 6.97 26.71
C ASP A 389 -0.75 6.35 27.61
N MET A 390 0.02 7.16 28.35
CA MET A 390 1.15 6.72 29.19
C MET A 390 1.11 7.31 30.61
N PRO A 391 0.05 7.05 31.39
CA PRO A 391 -0.16 7.65 32.72
C PRO A 391 0.98 7.41 33.71
N SER A 392 1.68 6.26 33.66
CA SER A 392 2.81 6.00 34.59
C SER A 392 4.10 6.76 34.26
N LEU A 393 4.19 7.30 33.03
CA LEU A 393 5.26 8.21 32.63
C LEU A 393 4.88 9.67 32.89
N PHE A 394 3.58 9.99 32.87
CA PHE A 394 3.05 11.34 33.02
C PHE A 394 1.93 11.41 34.09
N PRO A 395 2.23 11.15 35.37
CA PRO A 395 1.21 11.05 36.42
C PRO A 395 0.48 12.38 36.69
N ASP A 396 1.14 13.51 36.44
CA ASP A 396 0.56 14.84 36.63
C ASP A 396 -0.30 15.31 35.45
N PHE A 397 -0.38 14.53 34.37
CA PHE A 397 -1.16 14.90 33.21
C PHE A 397 -2.65 14.87 33.54
N ARG A 398 -3.29 16.03 33.38
CA ARG A 398 -4.74 16.15 33.48
C ARG A 398 -5.29 16.33 32.07
N PRO A 399 -6.08 15.36 31.56
CA PRO A 399 -6.71 15.54 30.26
C PRO A 399 -7.59 16.79 30.32
N GLY A 400 -7.54 17.60 29.27
CA GLY A 400 -8.52 18.66 29.07
C GLY A 400 -9.93 18.07 28.98
N PRO A 401 -10.99 18.91 29.02
CA PRO A 401 -12.33 18.44 28.70
C PRO A 401 -12.27 17.71 27.36
N ALA A 402 -12.93 16.54 27.28
CA ALA A 402 -12.99 15.78 26.04
C ALA A 402 -13.41 16.73 24.92
N VAL A 403 -12.53 16.93 23.95
CA VAL A 403 -12.91 17.70 22.76
C VAL A 403 -14.01 16.87 22.13
N ASN A 404 -15.24 17.40 22.13
CA ASN A 404 -16.31 16.78 21.41
C ASN A 404 -16.03 16.99 19.92
N ASP A 405 -15.18 16.14 19.34
CA ASP A 405 -14.91 16.15 17.90
C ASP A 405 -16.20 15.89 17.09
N ARG A 406 -17.28 15.45 17.77
CA ARG A 406 -18.66 15.33 17.26
C ARG A 406 -19.52 16.57 17.52
N ASP A 407 -18.92 17.74 17.71
CA ASP A 407 -19.66 18.98 17.51
C ASP A 407 -20.12 18.97 16.05
N ARG A 408 -21.45 18.97 15.87
CA ARG A 408 -22.23 18.28 14.80
C ARG A 408 -21.79 18.39 13.35
N PHE A 409 -20.74 19.15 13.02
CA PHE A 409 -20.17 19.21 11.69
C PHE A 409 -18.67 19.56 11.75
N ALA A 410 -17.81 18.59 12.07
CA ALA A 410 -16.37 18.76 11.93
C ALA A 410 -15.95 19.12 10.48
N PHE A 411 -16.77 18.88 9.46
CA PHE A 411 -16.54 19.37 8.09
C PHE A 411 -17.11 20.78 7.79
N ALA A 412 -17.92 21.37 8.68
CA ALA A 412 -18.51 22.71 8.52
C ALA A 412 -17.82 23.82 9.32
N HIS A 413 -16.95 23.47 10.28
CA HIS A 413 -16.14 24.42 11.01
C HIS A 413 -14.79 24.62 10.31
N ASP A 414 -14.18 25.80 10.42
CA ASP A 414 -12.78 25.98 10.08
C ASP A 414 -11.95 25.40 11.24
N VAL A 415 -11.24 24.29 11.04
CA VAL A 415 -10.26 23.80 12.02
C VAL A 415 -8.90 23.85 11.38
N SER A 416 -7.93 24.15 12.22
CA SER A 416 -6.52 24.21 11.92
C SER A 416 -6.06 23.06 11.04
N ASN A 417 -5.21 23.40 10.07
CA ASN A 417 -4.52 22.47 9.18
C ASN A 417 -3.94 21.29 9.98
N LYS A 418 -4.48 20.07 9.79
CA LYS A 418 -3.89 18.88 10.41
C LYS A 418 -2.66 18.51 9.58
N VAL A 419 -1.49 18.88 10.10
CA VAL A 419 -0.19 18.49 9.57
C VAL A 419 -0.06 16.97 9.69
N PHE A 420 0.40 16.29 8.65
CA PHE A 420 0.57 14.82 8.65
C PHE A 420 1.44 14.30 9.79
N VAL A 421 2.35 15.14 10.30
CA VAL A 421 3.12 14.89 11.52
C VAL A 421 2.94 16.12 12.43
N PRO A 422 2.00 16.07 13.39
CA PRO A 422 1.77 17.20 14.29
C PRO A 422 3.01 17.49 15.15
N PRO A 423 3.41 18.77 15.34
CA PRO A 423 4.53 19.12 16.21
C PRO A 423 4.38 18.55 17.63
N LYS A 424 3.15 18.56 18.17
CA LYS A 424 2.85 17.97 19.48
C LYS A 424 3.17 16.47 19.58
N ALA A 425 2.98 15.72 18.49
CA ALA A 425 3.29 14.29 18.45
C ALA A 425 4.80 14.05 18.47
N LEU A 426 5.58 14.91 17.79
CA LEU A 426 7.05 14.88 17.85
C LEU A 426 7.54 15.24 19.25
N ASP A 427 7.04 16.34 19.83
CA ASP A 427 7.41 16.78 21.18
C ASP A 427 7.04 15.73 22.23
N PHE A 428 5.90 15.05 22.08
CA PHE A 428 5.52 13.93 22.93
C PHE A 428 6.47 12.74 22.77
N GLN A 429 6.76 12.32 21.52
CA GLN A 429 7.67 11.23 21.23
C GLN A 429 9.03 11.45 21.90
N ASP A 430 9.65 12.61 21.68
CA ASP A 430 10.97 12.94 22.23
C ASP A 430 10.94 12.97 23.77
N ARG A 431 9.90 13.57 24.36
CA ARG A 431 9.75 13.63 25.82
C ARG A 431 9.53 12.24 26.43
N ALA A 432 8.61 11.44 25.89
CA ALA A 432 8.29 10.13 26.41
C ALA A 432 9.47 9.16 26.31
N THR A 433 10.16 9.13 25.16
CA THR A 433 11.40 8.34 25.00
C THR A 433 12.49 8.83 25.96
N SER A 434 12.65 10.14 26.14
CA SER A 434 13.61 10.70 27.10
C SER A 434 13.29 10.35 28.55
N VAL A 435 12.01 10.38 28.95
CA VAL A 435 11.58 10.00 30.32
C VAL A 435 11.84 8.52 30.56
N LEU A 436 11.48 7.66 29.61
CA LEU A 436 11.70 6.22 29.73
C LEU A 436 13.20 5.89 29.82
N ALA A 437 14.03 6.49 28.97
CA ALA A 437 15.49 6.31 29.00
C ALA A 437 16.10 6.81 30.31
N ARG A 438 15.64 7.95 30.85
CA ARG A 438 16.08 8.45 32.15
C ARG A 438 15.68 7.53 33.30
N LYS A 439 14.46 6.99 33.29
CA LYS A 439 14.01 6.00 34.27
C LYS A 439 14.84 4.72 34.20
N GLU A 440 15.12 4.23 32.99
CA GLU A 440 15.97 3.05 32.79
C GLU A 440 17.39 3.27 33.30
N GLN A 441 18.02 4.39 32.96
CA GLN A 441 19.36 4.74 33.44
C GLN A 441 19.40 4.88 34.96
N SER A 442 18.42 5.57 35.54
CA SER A 442 18.34 5.75 37.00
C SER A 442 18.13 4.43 37.73
N ALA A 443 17.27 3.54 37.19
CA ALA A 443 17.06 2.20 37.73
C ALA A 443 18.33 1.35 37.62
N HIS A 444 19.03 1.43 36.48
CA HIS A 444 20.29 0.72 36.28
C HIS A 444 21.35 1.16 37.29
N GLU A 445 21.58 2.47 37.45
CA GLU A 445 22.56 3.02 38.40
C GLU A 445 22.21 2.67 39.85
N LEU A 446 20.93 2.78 40.23
CA LEU A 446 20.45 2.42 41.56
C LEU A 446 20.69 0.94 41.86
N LEU A 447 20.19 0.05 41.00
CA LEU A 447 20.30 -1.39 41.21
C LEU A 447 21.74 -1.88 41.16
N HIS A 448 22.59 -1.29 40.33
CA HIS A 448 24.02 -1.58 40.31
C HIS A 448 24.69 -1.21 41.64
N LYS A 449 24.45 0.02 42.13
CA LYS A 449 25.00 0.48 43.41
C LYS A 449 24.50 -0.35 44.61
N LEU A 450 23.22 -0.71 44.61
CA LEU A 450 22.64 -1.57 45.66
C LEU A 450 23.22 -3.00 45.61
N ALA A 451 23.54 -3.50 44.42
CA ALA A 451 24.23 -4.78 44.27
C ALA A 451 25.68 -4.73 44.79
N GLU A 452 26.43 -3.66 44.48
CA GLU A 452 27.81 -3.45 44.95
C GLU A 452 27.90 -3.33 46.48
N ASN A 453 26.96 -2.61 47.08
CA ASN A 453 26.90 -2.43 48.54
C ASN A 453 26.28 -3.64 49.27
N GLY A 454 25.79 -4.65 48.54
CA GLY A 454 25.21 -5.88 49.09
C GLY A 454 23.76 -5.75 49.60
N GLU A 455 23.17 -4.57 49.57
CA GLU A 455 21.79 -4.31 50.02
C GLU A 455 20.76 -5.07 49.18
N LEU A 456 20.93 -5.06 47.84
CA LEU A 456 20.04 -5.79 46.93
C LEU A 456 20.10 -7.30 47.19
N LEU A 457 21.29 -7.84 47.44
CA LEU A 457 21.49 -9.25 47.76
C LEU A 457 20.82 -9.62 49.10
N MET A 458 20.91 -8.75 50.11
CA MET A 458 20.28 -8.99 51.40
C MET A 458 18.76 -9.04 51.30
N ILE A 459 18.17 -8.13 50.53
CA ILE A 459 16.71 -8.13 50.30
C ILE A 459 16.27 -9.33 49.47
N CYS A 460 17.03 -9.71 48.43
CA CYS A 460 16.77 -10.96 47.72
C CYS A 460 16.79 -12.15 48.70
N ARG A 461 17.72 -12.22 49.66
CA ARG A 461 17.75 -13.33 50.63
C ARG A 461 16.56 -13.36 51.58
N ASN A 462 16.03 -12.19 51.94
CA ASN A 462 14.95 -12.07 52.92
C ASN A 462 13.57 -12.29 52.28
N GLU A 463 13.35 -11.71 51.11
CA GLU A 463 12.06 -11.75 50.40
C GLU A 463 11.93 -12.96 49.47
N LEU A 464 13.03 -13.39 48.84
CA LEU A 464 13.03 -14.50 47.89
C LEU A 464 13.44 -15.79 48.59
N LEU A 465 12.47 -16.54 49.12
CA LEU A 465 12.70 -17.85 49.76
C LEU A 465 13.47 -18.78 48.79
N PRO A 466 14.75 -19.13 49.05
CA PRO A 466 15.63 -19.74 48.03
C PRO A 466 15.16 -21.11 47.51
N TYR A 467 14.52 -21.91 48.37
CA TYR A 467 13.98 -23.22 47.99
C TYR A 467 12.75 -23.14 47.09
N GLN A 468 11.92 -22.10 47.26
CA GLN A 468 10.76 -21.87 46.39
C GLN A 468 11.22 -21.41 45.01
N HIS A 469 12.27 -20.59 44.93
CA HIS A 469 12.85 -20.13 43.67
C HIS A 469 13.44 -21.26 42.82
N ALA A 470 14.03 -22.27 43.45
CA ALA A 470 14.53 -23.44 42.73
C ALA A 470 13.39 -24.29 42.14
N ALA A 471 12.27 -24.42 42.86
CA ALA A 471 11.08 -25.12 42.35
C ALA A 471 10.47 -24.36 41.16
N ILE A 472 10.36 -23.04 41.27
CA ILE A 472 9.89 -22.16 40.21
C ILE A 472 10.80 -22.24 38.97
N ALA A 473 12.12 -22.13 39.15
CA ALA A 473 13.08 -22.27 38.06
C ALA A 473 12.97 -23.62 37.35
N ASN A 474 12.74 -24.71 38.10
CA ASN A 474 12.59 -26.04 37.53
C ASN A 474 11.36 -26.14 36.61
N ILE A 475 10.23 -25.51 36.99
CA ILE A 475 9.04 -25.43 36.14
C ILE A 475 9.35 -24.64 34.86
N LEU A 476 9.94 -23.46 34.99
CA LEU A 476 10.31 -22.61 33.85
C LEU A 476 11.24 -23.32 32.87
N ILE A 477 12.29 -23.97 33.39
CA ILE A 477 13.28 -24.69 32.57
C ILE A 477 12.62 -25.87 31.86
N ALA A 478 11.73 -26.61 32.53
CA ALA A 478 10.99 -27.72 31.92
C ALA A 478 10.04 -27.25 30.81
N GLU A 479 9.39 -26.10 30.98
CA GLU A 479 8.55 -25.49 29.93
C GLU A 479 9.37 -25.03 28.72
N MET A 480 10.54 -24.43 28.96
CA MET A 480 11.42 -23.97 27.89
C MET A 480 12.14 -25.10 27.14
N LEU A 481 12.43 -26.21 27.82
CA LEU A 481 13.23 -27.32 27.30
C LEU A 481 12.53 -28.68 27.54
N PRO A 482 11.39 -28.94 26.87
CA PRO A 482 10.59 -30.15 27.09
C PRO A 482 11.30 -31.47 26.68
N ALA A 483 12.42 -31.39 25.95
CA ALA A 483 13.25 -32.52 25.54
C ALA A 483 14.75 -32.19 25.62
N ALA A 484 15.22 -31.75 26.80
CA ALA A 484 16.63 -31.42 27.00
C ALA A 484 17.55 -32.64 26.76
N SER A 485 18.51 -32.49 25.85
CA SER A 485 19.59 -33.47 25.66
C SER A 485 20.59 -33.45 26.82
N SER A 486 21.32 -34.54 27.05
CA SER A 486 22.37 -34.60 28.09
C SER A 486 23.42 -33.49 27.97
N ALA A 487 23.74 -33.07 26.73
CA ALA A 487 24.63 -31.95 26.46
C ALA A 487 24.05 -30.59 26.89
N GLN A 488 22.74 -30.40 26.80
CA GLN A 488 22.08 -29.18 27.28
C GLN A 488 22.03 -29.13 28.80
N THR A 489 21.77 -30.26 29.47
CA THR A 489 21.80 -30.36 30.94
C THR A 489 23.20 -30.06 31.49
N GLN A 490 24.26 -30.64 30.89
CA GLN A 490 25.65 -30.34 31.27
C GLN A 490 26.02 -28.87 31.02
N ARG A 491 25.50 -28.26 29.95
CA ARG A 491 25.71 -26.83 29.68
C ARG A 491 25.03 -25.97 30.75
N LEU A 492 23.82 -26.29 31.19
CA LEU A 492 23.11 -25.56 32.26
C LEU A 492 23.86 -25.63 33.60
N GLU A 493 24.38 -26.80 33.98
CA GLU A 493 25.21 -26.95 35.20
C GLU A 493 26.49 -26.10 35.13
N SER A 494 27.13 -26.04 33.95
CA SER A 494 28.32 -25.21 33.75
C SER A 494 28.06 -23.70 33.87
N VAL A 495 26.82 -23.25 33.62
CA VAL A 495 26.42 -21.83 33.76
C VAL A 495 26.38 -21.42 35.22
N SER A 496 25.73 -22.21 36.09
CA SER A 496 25.68 -21.90 37.53
C SER A 496 27.06 -21.87 38.16
N ASP A 497 27.95 -22.80 37.81
CA ASP A 497 29.31 -22.86 38.35
C ASP A 497 30.13 -21.63 37.98
N ARG A 498 30.02 -21.17 36.73
CA ARG A 498 30.71 -19.95 36.27
C ARG A 498 30.21 -18.70 36.98
N ILE A 499 28.90 -18.59 37.19
CA ILE A 499 28.30 -17.46 37.90
C ILE A 499 28.69 -17.46 39.37
N LEU A 500 28.68 -18.62 40.04
CA LEU A 500 29.14 -18.76 41.43
C LEU A 500 30.65 -18.47 41.57
N LYS A 501 31.47 -18.86 40.58
CA LYS A 501 32.88 -18.52 40.56
C LYS A 501 33.11 -17.01 40.47
N ARG A 502 32.28 -16.30 39.70
CA ARG A 502 32.36 -14.84 39.55
C ARG A 502 31.76 -14.08 40.72
N TYR A 503 30.66 -14.58 41.28
CA TYR A 503 29.90 -13.96 42.36
C TYR A 503 29.64 -14.95 43.50
N PRO A 504 30.64 -15.27 44.35
CA PRO A 504 30.53 -16.30 45.39
C PRO A 504 29.43 -16.06 46.42
N ALA A 505 29.03 -14.79 46.61
CA ALA A 505 27.98 -14.39 47.56
C ALA A 505 26.58 -14.91 47.16
N LEU A 506 26.39 -15.36 45.92
CA LEU A 506 25.16 -15.96 45.42
C LEU A 506 24.97 -17.43 45.82
N SER A 507 25.93 -18.04 46.53
CA SER A 507 25.88 -19.45 46.99
C SER A 507 24.68 -19.78 47.90
N VAL A 508 23.98 -18.77 48.41
CA VAL A 508 22.73 -18.93 49.16
C VAL A 508 21.57 -19.40 48.28
N PHE A 509 21.63 -19.13 46.96
CA PHE A 509 20.63 -19.59 46.00
C PHE A 509 21.06 -20.92 45.37
N PRO A 510 20.15 -21.91 45.26
CA PRO A 510 20.46 -23.17 44.59
C PRO A 510 20.85 -22.96 43.12
N PRO A 511 21.70 -23.84 42.54
CA PRO A 511 22.13 -23.73 41.14
C PRO A 511 20.97 -23.56 40.14
N LEU A 512 19.87 -24.30 40.33
CA LEU A 512 18.66 -24.20 39.50
C LEU A 512 18.04 -22.80 39.52
N ALA A 513 18.01 -22.13 40.69
CA ALA A 513 17.47 -20.77 40.79
C ALA A 513 18.34 -19.76 40.02
N LEU A 514 19.66 -19.92 40.06
CA LEU A 514 20.59 -19.07 39.31
C LEU A 514 20.46 -19.28 37.81
N ILE A 515 20.31 -20.53 37.36
CA ILE A 515 20.04 -20.85 35.96
C ILE A 515 18.72 -20.22 35.52
N GLY A 516 17.65 -20.39 36.31
CA GLY A 516 16.34 -19.78 36.05
C GLY A 516 16.43 -18.26 35.93
N ALA A 517 17.13 -17.58 36.84
CA ALA A 517 17.33 -16.12 36.80
C ALA A 517 18.00 -15.66 35.51
N ILE A 518 19.00 -16.40 35.03
CA ILE A 518 19.70 -16.07 33.78
C ILE A 518 18.79 -16.34 32.59
N CYS A 519 18.02 -17.44 32.59
CA CYS A 519 16.98 -17.70 31.58
C CYS A 519 15.99 -16.53 31.49
N VAL A 520 15.54 -16.01 32.63
CA VAL A 520 14.62 -14.87 32.68
C VAL A 520 15.28 -13.62 32.09
N HIS A 521 16.52 -13.32 32.49
CA HIS A 521 17.26 -12.16 31.99
C HIS A 521 17.56 -12.24 30.48
N CYS A 522 17.82 -13.43 29.93
CA CYS A 522 18.08 -13.64 28.50
C CYS A 522 16.83 -13.93 27.66
N LYS A 523 15.62 -13.82 28.24
CA LYS A 523 14.35 -14.16 27.58
C LYS A 523 14.28 -15.60 27.04
N GLY A 524 14.92 -16.54 27.72
CA GLY A 524 14.92 -17.96 27.36
C GLY A 524 15.80 -18.31 26.16
N ILE A 525 16.64 -17.39 25.66
CA ILE A 525 17.57 -17.65 24.55
C ILE A 525 18.80 -18.42 25.05
N THR A 526 19.31 -19.36 24.25
CA THR A 526 20.50 -20.17 24.57
C THR A 526 21.74 -19.30 24.85
N PHE A 527 22.44 -19.60 25.95
CA PHE A 527 23.62 -18.86 26.42
C PHE A 527 24.86 -19.14 25.57
N ASP A 528 25.52 -18.11 25.04
CA ASP A 528 26.92 -18.19 24.61
C ASP A 528 27.87 -17.73 25.73
N ASP A 529 29.14 -18.09 25.59
CA ASP A 529 30.16 -17.80 26.61
C ASP A 529 30.44 -16.29 26.73
N ASP A 530 30.27 -15.56 25.63
CA ASP A 530 30.49 -14.12 25.55
C ASP A 530 29.41 -13.35 26.33
N TYR A 531 28.14 -13.74 26.23
CA TYR A 531 27.05 -13.12 26.99
C TYR A 531 27.22 -13.28 28.49
N LEU A 532 27.57 -14.48 28.96
CA LEU A 532 27.81 -14.73 30.39
C LEU A 532 28.95 -13.88 30.95
N ALA A 533 29.93 -13.52 30.10
CA ALA A 533 31.02 -12.63 30.48
C ALA A 533 30.56 -11.16 30.67
N THR A 534 29.45 -10.75 30.07
CA THR A 534 28.91 -9.39 30.19
C THR A 534 27.99 -9.18 31.39
N LEU A 535 27.47 -10.24 32.02
CA LEU A 535 26.50 -10.15 33.11
C LEU A 535 27.09 -9.53 34.38
N THR A 536 26.45 -8.47 34.87
CA THR A 536 26.75 -7.85 36.17
C THR A 536 26.06 -8.61 37.31
N LEU A 537 26.51 -8.37 38.56
CA LEU A 537 25.82 -8.92 39.73
C LEU A 537 24.37 -8.44 39.80
N SER A 538 24.11 -7.17 39.47
CA SER A 538 22.75 -6.62 39.42
C SER A 538 21.86 -7.35 38.42
N ASP A 539 22.36 -7.70 37.22
CA ASP A 539 21.56 -8.38 36.20
C ASP A 539 21.09 -9.78 36.68
N VAL A 540 21.95 -10.51 37.40
CA VAL A 540 21.60 -11.81 38.00
C VAL A 540 20.57 -11.65 39.12
N LEU A 541 20.73 -10.64 39.97
CA LEU A 541 19.79 -10.37 41.07
C LEU A 541 18.42 -9.92 40.54
N ILE A 542 18.38 -9.09 39.49
CA ILE A 542 17.15 -8.71 38.79
C ILE A 542 16.46 -9.96 38.24
N GLY A 543 17.21 -10.87 37.60
CA GLY A 543 16.68 -12.13 37.10
C GLY A 543 16.04 -12.98 38.20
N LEU A 544 16.64 -13.03 39.40
CA LEU A 544 16.08 -13.76 40.55
C LEU A 544 14.76 -13.13 41.03
N ILE A 545 14.70 -11.79 41.13
CA ILE A 545 13.49 -11.07 41.54
C ILE A 545 12.36 -11.28 40.51
N MET A 546 12.66 -11.15 39.21
CA MET A 546 11.71 -11.36 38.13
C MET A 546 11.20 -12.81 38.06
N LEU A 547 12.06 -13.79 38.38
CA LEU A 547 11.68 -15.19 38.50
C LEU A 547 10.70 -15.40 39.66
N GLY A 548 10.98 -14.79 40.82
CA GLY A 548 10.12 -14.86 42.01
C GLY A 548 8.74 -14.24 41.80
N ALA A 549 8.67 -13.11 41.10
CA ALA A 549 7.42 -12.42 40.78
C ALA A 549 6.56 -13.18 39.76
N GLY A 550 7.17 -13.84 38.78
CA GLY A 550 6.47 -14.31 37.58
C GLY A 550 5.57 -15.54 37.74
N PHE A 551 5.63 -16.23 38.88
CA PHE A 551 4.79 -17.39 39.17
C PHE A 551 3.75 -17.12 40.26
N GLN A 552 3.54 -15.85 40.63
CA GLN A 552 2.52 -15.46 41.61
C GLN A 552 1.13 -15.25 40.96
N GLY A 553 1.07 -15.10 39.62
CA GLY A 553 -0.18 -14.99 38.85
C GLY A 553 -0.60 -16.29 38.17
N ALA A 554 -1.90 -16.43 37.86
CA ALA A 554 -2.42 -17.57 37.08
C ALA A 554 -2.13 -17.37 35.58
N GLY A 555 -1.07 -17.98 35.05
CA GLY A 555 -0.74 -17.95 33.63
C GLY A 555 0.68 -18.44 33.30
N PRO A 556 1.05 -18.52 32.00
CA PRO A 556 2.41 -18.85 31.58
C PRO A 556 3.37 -17.71 31.94
N PHE A 557 4.62 -18.07 32.27
CA PHE A 557 5.66 -17.09 32.59
C PHE A 557 5.92 -16.14 31.42
N ARG A 558 6.02 -14.83 31.71
CA ARG A 558 6.31 -13.80 30.71
C ARG A 558 7.75 -13.31 30.81
N PHE A 559 8.41 -13.22 29.66
CA PHE A 559 9.75 -12.65 29.55
C PHE A 559 9.68 -11.19 29.13
N PHE A 560 10.54 -10.36 29.70
CA PHE A 560 10.54 -8.90 29.47
C PHE A 560 11.88 -8.40 28.95
N LYS A 561 11.88 -7.25 28.27
CA LYS A 561 13.11 -6.48 27.97
C LYS A 561 13.82 -6.05 29.27
N ALA A 562 15.15 -5.99 29.22
CA ALA A 562 15.98 -5.64 30.38
C ALA A 562 15.64 -4.27 30.98
N GLY A 563 15.34 -3.26 30.15
CA GLY A 563 14.96 -1.91 30.60
C GLY A 563 13.68 -1.89 31.44
N PRO A 564 12.52 -2.32 30.90
CA PRO A 564 11.27 -2.46 31.66
C PRO A 564 11.42 -3.28 32.96
N ALA A 565 12.16 -4.40 32.92
CA ALA A 565 12.41 -5.22 34.10
C ALA A 565 13.22 -4.47 35.17
N LYS A 566 14.29 -3.75 34.78
CA LYS A 566 15.09 -2.92 35.68
C LYS A 566 14.26 -1.84 36.36
N ILE A 567 13.42 -1.14 35.60
CA ILE A 567 12.54 -0.10 36.15
C ILE A 567 11.55 -0.71 37.14
N ALA A 568 10.86 -1.80 36.78
CA ALA A 568 9.88 -2.44 37.66
C ALA A 568 10.53 -2.93 38.98
N VAL A 569 11.72 -3.54 38.92
CA VAL A 569 12.46 -3.96 40.13
C VAL A 569 12.88 -2.76 40.98
N ALA A 570 13.29 -1.64 40.37
CA ALA A 570 13.60 -0.43 41.10
C ALA A 570 12.37 0.20 41.78
N GLN A 571 11.19 0.11 41.16
CA GLN A 571 9.92 0.54 41.76
C GLN A 571 9.52 -0.34 42.95
N TRP A 572 9.72 -1.65 42.82
CA TRP A 572 9.52 -2.58 43.93
C TRP A 572 10.45 -2.25 45.10
N TRP A 573 11.74 -2.01 44.82
CA TRP A 573 12.70 -1.58 45.84
C TRP A 573 12.28 -0.29 46.56
N ALA A 574 11.70 0.65 45.81
CA ALA A 574 11.19 1.91 46.36
C ALA A 574 9.87 1.76 47.14
N ASN A 575 9.33 0.54 47.28
CA ASN A 575 8.01 0.24 47.82
C ASN A 575 6.86 0.95 47.06
N GLU A 576 7.04 1.23 45.76
CA GLU A 576 5.98 1.76 44.90
C GLU A 576 5.02 0.66 44.42
N ILE A 577 5.52 -0.58 44.29
CA ILE A 577 4.77 -1.76 43.87
C ILE A 577 5.13 -2.97 44.74
N GLU A 578 4.18 -3.89 44.90
CA GLU A 578 4.40 -5.17 45.56
C GLU A 578 5.12 -6.18 44.63
N LEU A 579 5.64 -7.27 45.21
CA LEU A 579 6.43 -8.27 44.49
C LEU A 579 5.64 -8.96 43.37
N ASP A 580 4.34 -9.22 43.58
CA ASP A 580 3.42 -9.78 42.59
C ASP A 580 3.11 -8.80 41.45
N GLY A 581 3.15 -7.49 41.72
CA GLY A 581 2.91 -6.42 40.76
C GLY A 581 4.05 -6.13 39.79
N ILE A 582 5.24 -6.72 39.97
CA ILE A 582 6.43 -6.45 39.14
C ILE A 582 6.19 -6.83 37.66
N HIS A 583 5.56 -7.98 37.40
CA HIS A 583 5.28 -8.43 36.02
C HIS A 583 4.29 -7.52 35.30
N ASP A 584 3.26 -7.02 36.00
CA ASP A 584 2.28 -6.11 35.43
C ASP A 584 2.88 -4.72 35.14
N ALA A 585 3.75 -4.23 36.04
CA ALA A 585 4.50 -3.00 35.83
C ALA A 585 5.47 -3.12 34.63
N ALA A 586 6.22 -4.22 34.55
CA ALA A 586 7.12 -4.51 33.44
C ALA A 586 6.35 -4.64 32.11
N ALA A 587 5.20 -5.31 32.10
CA ALA A 587 4.33 -5.44 30.93
C ALA A 587 3.82 -4.07 30.45
N THR A 588 3.40 -3.21 31.38
CA THR A 588 2.93 -1.86 31.06
C THR A 588 4.05 -1.04 30.43
N LEU A 589 5.26 -1.05 31.01
CA LEU A 589 6.41 -0.32 30.49
C LEU A 589 6.90 -0.85 29.13
N GLU A 590 6.86 -2.17 28.92
CA GLU A 590 7.18 -2.76 27.62
C GLU A 590 6.13 -2.36 26.57
N SER A 591 4.84 -2.33 26.92
CA SER A 591 3.79 -1.84 26.02
C SER A 591 3.99 -0.38 25.62
N TYR A 592 4.47 0.47 26.53
CA TYR A 592 4.81 1.86 26.23
C TYR A 592 6.03 1.96 25.32
N SER A 593 7.07 1.17 25.61
CA SER A 593 8.27 1.09 24.77
C SER A 593 7.89 0.70 23.33
N ASP A 594 7.08 -0.34 23.18
CA ASP A 594 6.63 -0.84 21.87
C ASP A 594 5.74 0.19 21.15
N ALA A 595 4.83 0.86 21.87
CA ALA A 595 4.00 1.92 21.32
C ALA A 595 4.85 3.12 20.82
N LEU A 596 5.86 3.53 21.58
CA LEU A 596 6.79 4.60 21.18
C LEU A 596 7.63 4.19 19.96
N VAL A 597 8.07 2.93 19.87
CA VAL A 597 8.79 2.42 18.69
C VAL A 597 7.89 2.41 17.45
N ALA A 598 6.63 1.96 17.61
CA ALA A 598 5.65 1.96 16.53
C ALA A 598 5.34 3.40 16.05
N GLN A 599 5.16 4.34 16.98
CA GLN A 599 4.97 5.75 16.64
C GLN A 599 6.21 6.36 15.96
N GLN A 600 7.42 6.09 16.44
CA GLN A 600 8.65 6.57 15.81
C GLN A 600 8.79 6.02 14.38
N SER A 601 8.46 4.74 14.18
CA SER A 601 8.46 4.10 12.87
C SER A 601 7.46 4.79 11.94
N ARG A 602 6.24 5.06 12.43
CA ARG A 602 5.21 5.82 11.71
C ARG A 602 5.70 7.24 11.36
N ILE A 603 6.30 7.98 12.29
CA ILE A 603 6.85 9.32 12.06
C ILE A 603 7.89 9.26 10.94
N THR A 604 8.80 8.29 10.99
CA THR A 604 9.89 8.13 10.02
C THR A 604 9.34 7.83 8.62
N LEU A 605 8.40 6.89 8.52
CA LEU A 605 7.73 6.54 7.26
C LEU A 605 6.98 7.73 6.65
N VAL A 606 6.22 8.47 7.45
CA VAL A 606 5.47 9.63 6.97
C VAL A 606 6.42 10.75 6.54
N LYS A 607 7.50 11.04 7.29
CA LYS A 607 8.51 12.02 6.89
C LYS A 607 9.17 11.66 5.57
N ALA A 608 9.62 10.41 5.42
CA ALA A 608 10.24 9.94 4.18
C ALA A 608 9.30 10.07 2.96
N ALA A 609 8.01 9.78 3.13
CA ALA A 609 7.02 9.96 2.07
C ALA A 609 6.81 11.44 1.69
N LEU A 610 6.78 12.33 2.68
CA LEU A 610 6.66 13.78 2.45
C LEU A 610 7.90 14.37 1.78
N ASP A 611 9.09 13.94 2.18
CA ASP A 611 10.34 14.36 1.56
C ASP A 611 10.42 13.90 0.10
N LEU A 612 9.99 12.67 -0.18
CA LEU A 612 9.90 12.14 -1.55
C LEU A 612 8.89 12.93 -2.41
N ASP A 613 7.70 13.25 -1.90
CA ASP A 613 6.74 14.10 -2.62
C ASP A 613 7.31 15.51 -2.87
N ALA A 614 7.98 16.10 -1.87
CA ALA A 614 8.62 17.40 -2.02
C ALA A 614 9.71 17.41 -3.09
N ASP A 615 10.55 16.37 -3.14
CA ASP A 615 11.59 16.21 -4.16
C ASP A 615 11.00 15.99 -5.55
N ARG A 616 9.94 15.18 -5.68
CA ARG A 616 9.19 15.00 -6.94
C ARG A 616 8.57 16.32 -7.41
N ARG A 617 7.95 17.10 -6.53
CA ARG A 617 7.38 18.42 -6.88
C ARG A 617 8.46 19.41 -7.29
N ARG A 618 9.62 19.40 -6.63
CA ARG A 618 10.77 20.24 -7.00
C ARG A 618 11.28 19.86 -8.40
N ALA A 619 11.43 18.57 -8.67
CA ALA A 619 11.82 18.08 -9.99
C ALA A 619 10.79 18.46 -11.06
N ALA A 620 9.49 18.28 -10.77
CA ALA A 620 8.42 18.65 -11.67
C ALA A 620 8.48 20.15 -12.03
N PHE A 621 8.62 21.02 -11.01
CA PHE A 621 8.75 22.45 -11.21
C PHE A 621 9.94 22.81 -12.11
N ASN A 622 11.11 22.22 -11.87
CA ASN A 622 12.33 22.45 -12.68
C ASN A 622 12.16 22.07 -14.16
N HIS A 623 11.25 21.15 -14.46
CA HIS A 623 10.99 20.66 -15.81
C HIS A 623 9.66 21.17 -16.41
N GLY A 624 8.98 22.13 -15.77
CA GLY A 624 7.73 22.71 -16.26
C GLY A 624 6.50 21.80 -16.12
N TYR A 625 6.58 20.76 -15.29
CA TYR A 625 5.50 19.84 -14.97
C TYR A 625 4.86 20.18 -13.62
N VAL A 626 3.67 19.62 -13.37
CA VAL A 626 3.01 19.66 -12.05
C VAL A 626 3.42 18.47 -11.20
N TYR A 627 3.67 17.32 -11.85
CA TYR A 627 4.12 16.10 -11.19
C TYR A 627 5.06 15.33 -12.11
N VAL A 628 6.05 14.68 -11.52
CA VAL A 628 6.91 13.69 -12.16
C VAL A 628 7.04 12.47 -11.25
N GLY A 629 7.06 11.28 -11.85
CA GLY A 629 7.38 10.05 -11.15
C GLY A 629 8.89 9.81 -11.09
N SER A 630 9.31 8.56 -11.25
CA SER A 630 10.71 8.16 -11.20
C SER A 630 11.44 8.59 -12.47
N GLU A 631 12.64 9.13 -12.31
CA GLU A 631 13.48 9.44 -13.47
C GLU A 631 13.89 8.15 -14.17
N LEU A 632 13.73 8.12 -15.48
CA LEU A 632 14.20 7.03 -16.30
C LEU A 632 15.71 7.11 -16.43
N PRO A 633 16.41 5.96 -16.40
CA PRO A 633 17.85 5.96 -16.54
C PRO A 633 18.23 6.59 -17.89
N ARG A 634 19.29 7.41 -17.92
CA ARG A 634 19.70 8.15 -19.13
C ARG A 634 20.74 7.43 -19.98
N ALA A 635 21.34 6.35 -19.47
CA ALA A 635 22.21 5.45 -20.23
C ALA A 635 22.10 4.00 -19.72
N LYS A 636 22.15 3.01 -20.64
CA LYS A 636 22.41 1.61 -20.26
C LYS A 636 23.75 1.59 -19.52
N PRO A 637 23.88 1.02 -18.31
CA PRO A 637 25.19 0.79 -17.73
C PRO A 637 25.95 -0.09 -18.74
N ARG A 638 26.97 0.48 -19.39
CA ARG A 638 27.89 -0.32 -20.19
C ARG A 638 28.51 -1.32 -19.22
N GLY A 639 28.20 -2.60 -19.39
CA GLY A 639 28.78 -3.65 -18.57
C GLY A 639 30.29 -3.50 -18.60
N LEU A 640 30.92 -3.57 -17.42
CA LEU A 640 32.37 -3.43 -17.21
C LEU A 640 33.23 -4.31 -18.13
N MET A 641 32.66 -5.31 -18.82
CA MET A 641 33.37 -6.15 -19.79
C MET A 641 33.57 -5.54 -21.19
N GLN A 642 32.87 -4.47 -21.59
CA GLN A 642 33.15 -3.83 -22.90
C GLN A 642 34.29 -2.82 -22.87
N ASN A 643 34.72 -2.36 -21.69
CA ASN A 643 35.84 -1.43 -21.55
C ASN A 643 37.22 -2.12 -21.46
N PHE A 644 37.28 -3.45 -21.43
CA PHE A 644 38.55 -4.22 -21.46
C PHE A 644 38.78 -4.99 -22.76
N GLY A 645 37.94 -4.81 -23.78
CA GLY A 645 38.02 -5.56 -25.05
C GLY A 645 38.67 -4.81 -26.21
N THR A 646 39.40 -3.72 -25.97
CA THR A 646 40.14 -2.99 -27.03
C THR A 646 41.48 -2.45 -26.54
N LEU A 647 42.25 -3.27 -25.82
CA LEU A 647 43.69 -3.06 -25.62
C LEU A 647 44.34 -4.42 -25.40
N GLU A 648 44.56 -5.17 -26.49
CA GLU A 648 45.67 -6.14 -26.65
C GLU A 648 45.58 -6.83 -28.03
N GLY A 649 46.68 -6.74 -28.80
CA GLY A 649 47.12 -7.74 -29.78
C GLY A 649 46.48 -7.71 -31.17
#